data_AF-A0A971NI37-F1
#
_entry.id   AF-A0A971NI37-F1
#
_cell.length_a   1.000
_cell.length_b   1.000
_cell.length_c   1.000
_cell.angle_alpha   90.00
_cell.angle_beta   90.00
_cell.angle_gamma   90.00
#
_symmetry.space_group_name_H-M   'P 1'
#
loop_
_entity.id
_entity.type
_entity.pdbx_description
1 polymer ?
#
loop_
_entity_poly.entity_id
_entity_poly.type
_entity_poly.pdbx_seq_one_letter_code
_entity_poly.pdbx_strand_id
1 'polypeptide(L)'
;MRGNIFVKGARENNLKNIDLAIPRDKLVIFTGLSGSGKTSLAFDTIYAEGQRRYVESLSSYARMFLGQMEKPDVDYIEGLSPAISIDQKTTSRNPRSTVGTVTEIYDYLRLLWARIGVPHCPNCGKEIRQQTIDQIIDQILTLPEGTRIQILAPVVRARKGEYRKVFEDAAKSGYVRVRADGVIYDLGENIELEKNKKHNIEIVVDRLTVKPDYMQRLSDSVETASTLSGGLVIIDIADEGRDLMFSQNYACEDCGISIEELTPRMFSFNNPYGACPSCMGLGVQLRVRPELIMPDPSLSILDGGLSASGWGNVRSDGISRMYFEALSKKYRFSLHEPIGELSPEVVDIILYGTKGEKLELHYDQPRGKGIMRQPFEGIANNIERRYRETQSPAMRAELLQSMGEFDCPECHGLRLKKEALAVTVGGINIAEFTDKSVTDAIRFVDELKLSARDAMIADRILKEIRQRLDFLQSVGLQYLTLSRSAGTLSGGESQRIRLATQIGSSLMGVLYILDEPSIGLHQRDNEKLLKTLTELRDLGNTLIVVEHDEDTMRAADYIVDIGPGAGIHGGEVVCAGSFEDICNCERSITGQYLSGKKKISVPEKRREGSGKRLTIHGARENNLKNLTVDIPLGVITCVTGVSGSGKSSLINEVLYKELAAKLNRAKTHAGKHDGIDGLEYVDKVIAIDQSPIGRTPRSNPATYTGVFNDIRNLFAQTQDAKMRGYSAG
;
A
#
# COMPACT_ATOMS: atom_id res chain seq x y z
N MET A 1 12.09 -31.92 -30.76
CA MET A 1 12.33 -31.45 -29.38
C MET A 1 11.86 -32.53 -28.42
N ARG A 2 12.62 -32.86 -27.37
CA ARG A 2 12.20 -33.89 -26.39
C ARG A 2 10.94 -33.39 -25.67
N GLY A 3 9.90 -34.22 -25.62
CA GLY A 3 8.59 -33.88 -25.04
C GLY A 3 8.54 -33.83 -23.50
N ASN A 4 9.64 -34.16 -22.82
CA ASN A 4 9.71 -34.25 -21.36
C ASN A 4 10.93 -33.48 -20.81
N ILE A 5 10.81 -33.00 -19.57
CA ILE A 5 11.91 -32.58 -18.69
C ILE A 5 12.39 -33.81 -17.92
N PHE A 6 13.68 -34.10 -17.98
CA PHE A 6 14.28 -35.24 -17.28
C PHE A 6 15.12 -34.75 -16.11
N VAL A 7 14.79 -35.21 -14.91
CA VAL A 7 15.58 -35.01 -13.68
C VAL A 7 16.22 -36.34 -13.35
N LYS A 8 17.54 -36.37 -13.17
CA LYS A 8 18.31 -37.56 -12.83
C LYS A 8 19.12 -37.36 -11.56
N GLY A 9 18.98 -38.30 -10.63
CA GLY A 9 19.71 -38.34 -9.38
C GLY A 9 19.54 -37.10 -8.50
N ALA A 10 18.30 -36.62 -8.29
CA ALA A 10 18.07 -35.50 -7.37
C ALA A 10 18.18 -35.95 -5.91
N ARG A 11 18.98 -35.23 -5.12
CA ARG A 11 19.36 -35.55 -3.73
C ARG A 11 19.19 -34.40 -2.74
N GLU A 12 18.62 -33.28 -3.19
CA GLU A 12 18.35 -32.14 -2.31
C GLU A 12 17.55 -32.53 -1.06
N ASN A 13 18.00 -32.04 0.10
CA ASN A 13 17.44 -32.32 1.42
C ASN A 13 17.26 -33.83 1.73
N ASN A 14 16.04 -34.36 1.61
CA ASN A 14 15.68 -35.74 1.92
C ASN A 14 15.41 -36.59 0.66
N LEU A 15 15.64 -36.07 -0.54
CA LEU A 15 15.45 -36.80 -1.79
C LEU A 15 16.44 -37.96 -1.91
N LYS A 16 15.94 -39.14 -2.31
CA LYS A 16 16.72 -40.39 -2.35
C LYS A 16 17.23 -40.72 -3.74
N ASN A 17 18.05 -39.83 -4.30
CA ASN A 17 18.64 -39.99 -5.64
C ASN A 17 17.59 -40.29 -6.72
N ILE A 18 16.56 -39.43 -6.78
CA ILE A 18 15.36 -39.72 -7.58
C ILE A 18 15.55 -39.38 -9.05
N ASP A 19 14.92 -40.20 -9.89
CA ASP A 19 14.80 -40.01 -11.32
C ASP A 19 13.34 -39.73 -11.69
N LEU A 20 13.09 -38.68 -12.47
CA LEU A 20 11.74 -38.29 -12.85
C LEU A 20 11.70 -37.75 -14.29
N ALA A 21 10.69 -38.17 -15.05
CA ALA A 21 10.34 -37.58 -16.33
C ALA A 21 9.03 -36.79 -16.17
N ILE A 22 9.06 -35.50 -16.51
CA ILE A 22 7.94 -34.57 -16.39
C ILE A 22 7.50 -34.17 -17.79
N PRO A 23 6.22 -34.33 -18.18
CA PRO A 23 5.76 -33.92 -19.50
C PRO A 23 5.79 -32.41 -19.67
N ARG A 24 6.25 -31.94 -20.83
CA ARG A 24 6.24 -30.51 -21.19
C ARG A 24 4.87 -30.08 -21.70
N ASP A 25 4.60 -28.79 -21.58
CA ASP A 25 3.37 -28.12 -22.05
C ASP A 25 2.11 -28.67 -21.38
N LYS A 26 2.28 -29.17 -20.14
CA LYS A 26 1.25 -29.80 -19.30
C LYS A 26 1.13 -29.13 -17.94
N LEU A 27 -0.05 -29.28 -17.33
CA LEU A 27 -0.31 -28.95 -15.93
C LEU A 27 0.06 -30.17 -15.07
N VAL A 28 1.22 -30.10 -14.43
CA VAL A 28 1.75 -31.17 -13.59
C VAL A 28 1.55 -30.83 -12.12
N ILE A 29 0.94 -31.73 -11.35
CA ILE A 29 0.73 -31.56 -9.91
C ILE A 29 1.70 -32.43 -9.12
N PHE A 30 2.44 -31.82 -8.19
CA PHE A 30 3.22 -32.53 -7.19
C PHE A 30 2.41 -32.61 -5.91
N THR A 31 2.20 -33.83 -5.41
CA THR A 31 1.40 -34.09 -4.21
C THR A 31 2.10 -35.09 -3.28
N GLY A 32 1.49 -35.36 -2.13
CA GLY A 32 2.05 -36.22 -1.09
C GLY A 32 2.13 -35.54 0.28
N LEU A 33 2.59 -36.24 1.31
CA LEU A 33 2.53 -35.76 2.70
C LEU A 33 3.37 -34.49 2.96
N SER A 34 3.01 -33.72 3.98
CA SER A 34 3.85 -32.58 4.42
C SER A 34 5.23 -33.08 4.84
N GLY A 35 6.29 -32.45 4.33
CA GLY A 35 7.68 -32.90 4.54
C GLY A 35 8.11 -34.11 3.70
N SER A 36 7.34 -34.52 2.69
CA SER A 36 7.71 -35.67 1.85
C SER A 36 8.82 -35.41 0.83
N GLY A 37 9.18 -34.13 0.59
CA GLY A 37 10.21 -33.73 -0.39
C GLY A 37 9.66 -32.99 -1.62
N LYS A 38 8.36 -32.64 -1.65
CA LYS A 38 7.73 -31.90 -2.77
C LYS A 38 8.44 -30.59 -3.09
N THR A 39 8.61 -29.74 -2.07
CA THR A 39 9.28 -28.43 -2.20
C THR A 39 10.75 -28.59 -2.56
N SER A 40 11.42 -29.60 -2.00
CA SER A 40 12.82 -29.89 -2.31
C SER A 40 13.02 -30.24 -3.78
N LEU A 41 12.10 -31.01 -4.38
CA LEU A 41 12.15 -31.32 -5.81
C LEU A 41 11.70 -30.14 -6.69
N ALA A 42 10.56 -29.53 -6.39
CA ALA A 42 9.99 -28.47 -7.23
C ALA A 42 10.81 -27.17 -7.16
N PHE A 43 11.10 -26.67 -5.95
CA PHE A 43 11.72 -25.36 -5.73
C PHE A 43 13.23 -25.45 -5.58
N ASP A 44 13.72 -26.30 -4.68
CA ASP A 44 15.16 -26.32 -4.35
C ASP A 44 15.99 -27.00 -5.45
N THR A 45 15.36 -27.86 -6.27
CA THR A 45 16.02 -28.54 -7.39
C THR A 45 15.64 -27.94 -8.75
N ILE A 46 14.40 -28.13 -9.21
CA ILE A 46 13.98 -27.82 -10.60
C ILE A 46 13.96 -26.29 -10.85
N TYR A 47 13.29 -25.54 -9.97
CA TYR A 47 13.23 -24.07 -10.07
C TYR A 47 14.62 -23.45 -9.93
N ALA A 48 15.37 -23.83 -8.90
CA ALA A 48 16.71 -23.30 -8.63
C ALA A 48 17.63 -23.48 -9.84
N GLU A 49 17.64 -24.67 -10.45
CA GLU A 49 18.44 -24.94 -11.63
C GLU A 49 17.94 -24.19 -12.88
N GLY A 50 16.63 -24.06 -13.05
CA GLY A 50 16.01 -23.35 -14.18
C GLY A 50 16.29 -21.86 -14.14
N GLN A 51 16.19 -21.24 -12.96
CA GLN A 51 16.54 -19.85 -12.74
C GLN A 51 18.05 -19.63 -12.93
N ARG A 52 18.89 -20.48 -12.31
CA ARG A 52 20.36 -20.36 -12.38
C ARG A 52 20.86 -20.39 -13.82
N ARG A 53 20.45 -21.40 -14.60
CA ARG A 53 20.85 -21.54 -16.02
C ARG A 53 20.46 -20.34 -16.86
N TYR A 54 19.28 -19.78 -16.63
CA TYR A 54 18.82 -18.58 -17.34
C TYR A 54 19.65 -17.35 -16.96
N VAL A 55 19.86 -17.09 -15.67
CA VAL A 55 20.59 -15.90 -15.19
C VAL A 55 22.09 -15.97 -15.55
N GLU A 56 22.70 -17.15 -15.57
CA GLU A 56 24.08 -17.37 -16.05
C GLU A 56 24.28 -17.05 -17.53
N SER A 57 23.19 -16.95 -18.30
CA SER A 57 23.23 -16.55 -19.71
C SER A 57 23.17 -15.03 -19.90
N LEU A 58 22.77 -14.25 -18.89
CA LEU A 58 22.56 -12.80 -19.02
C LEU A 58 23.86 -11.99 -19.17
N SER A 59 24.92 -12.38 -18.46
CA SER A 59 26.24 -11.74 -18.60
C SER A 59 27.36 -12.62 -18.03
N SER A 60 28.59 -12.37 -18.49
CA SER A 60 29.80 -12.99 -17.91
C SER A 60 29.94 -12.68 -16.42
N TYR A 61 29.59 -11.46 -15.99
CA TYR A 61 29.58 -11.06 -14.58
C TYR A 61 28.55 -11.85 -13.76
N ALA A 62 27.31 -11.97 -14.23
CA ALA A 62 26.28 -12.76 -13.56
C ALA A 62 26.70 -14.23 -13.43
N ARG A 63 27.37 -14.79 -14.44
CA ARG A 63 27.93 -16.15 -14.38
C ARG A 63 29.02 -16.30 -13.32
N MET A 64 29.92 -15.32 -13.18
CA MET A 64 30.94 -15.35 -12.11
C MET A 64 30.30 -15.27 -10.72
N PHE A 65 29.29 -14.41 -10.55
CA PHE A 65 28.59 -14.24 -9.28
C PHE A 65 27.80 -15.50 -8.89
N LEU A 66 27.01 -16.05 -9.81
CA LEU A 66 26.22 -17.26 -9.56
C LEU A 66 27.08 -18.52 -9.42
N GLY A 67 28.26 -18.55 -10.03
CA GLY A 67 29.21 -19.64 -9.83
C GLY A 67 29.70 -19.79 -8.38
N GLN A 68 29.53 -18.77 -7.53
CA GLN A 68 29.83 -18.82 -6.10
C GLN A 68 28.67 -19.37 -5.25
N MET A 69 27.46 -19.48 -5.82
CA MET A 69 26.31 -20.03 -5.11
C MET A 69 26.37 -21.56 -5.12
N GLU A 70 25.89 -22.17 -4.03
CA GLU A 70 25.74 -23.62 -3.94
C GLU A 70 24.75 -24.10 -5.00
N LYS A 71 25.18 -25.05 -5.84
CA LYS A 71 24.33 -25.63 -6.88
C LYS A 71 23.44 -26.71 -6.26
N PRO A 72 22.22 -26.89 -6.78
CA PRO A 72 21.37 -27.99 -6.34
C PRO A 72 22.08 -29.35 -6.52
N ASP A 73 21.95 -30.24 -5.54
CA ASP A 73 22.48 -31.60 -5.59
C ASP A 73 21.63 -32.50 -6.51
N VAL A 74 22.02 -32.50 -7.78
CA VAL A 74 21.41 -33.30 -8.85
C VAL A 74 22.48 -33.71 -9.85
N ASP A 75 22.40 -34.93 -10.40
CA ASP A 75 23.39 -35.40 -11.39
C ASP A 75 23.28 -34.60 -12.69
N TYR A 76 22.07 -34.56 -13.25
CA TYR A 76 21.75 -33.64 -14.34
C TYR A 76 20.24 -33.44 -14.51
N ILE A 77 19.90 -32.31 -15.11
CA ILE A 77 18.54 -31.99 -15.58
C ILE A 77 18.60 -31.61 -17.05
N GLU A 78 17.77 -32.23 -17.88
CA GLU A 78 17.68 -31.99 -19.32
C GLU A 78 16.26 -31.54 -19.72
N GLY A 79 16.16 -30.67 -20.74
CA GLY A 79 14.87 -30.17 -21.23
C GLY A 79 14.27 -29.03 -20.42
N LEU A 80 15.04 -28.44 -19.50
CA LEU A 80 14.61 -27.37 -18.60
C LEU A 80 14.38 -26.06 -19.36
N SER A 81 13.21 -25.46 -19.16
CA SER A 81 12.91 -24.08 -19.56
C SER A 81 13.39 -23.08 -18.51
N PRO A 82 13.54 -21.78 -18.85
CA PRO A 82 13.62 -20.72 -17.84
C PRO A 82 12.47 -20.85 -16.84
N ALA A 83 12.80 -20.88 -15.55
CA ALA A 83 11.83 -21.16 -14.49
C ALA A 83 11.43 -19.89 -13.74
N ILE A 84 10.14 -19.76 -13.44
CA ILE A 84 9.57 -18.68 -12.63
C ILE A 84 8.78 -19.29 -11.47
N SER A 85 9.13 -18.90 -10.24
CA SER A 85 8.41 -19.31 -9.03
C SER A 85 7.25 -18.37 -8.73
N ILE A 86 6.15 -18.93 -8.23
CA ILE A 86 5.01 -18.22 -7.67
C ILE A 86 4.72 -18.84 -6.30
N ASP A 87 5.50 -18.42 -5.30
CA ASP A 87 5.43 -18.88 -3.92
C ASP A 87 4.69 -17.90 -2.99
N GLN A 88 4.43 -18.35 -1.76
CA GLN A 88 3.76 -17.55 -0.72
C GLN A 88 4.70 -16.58 0.01
N LYS A 89 5.97 -16.49 -0.39
CA LYS A 89 6.90 -15.56 0.24
C LYS A 89 6.33 -14.16 0.10
N THR A 90 6.01 -13.56 1.24
CA THR A 90 5.30 -12.29 1.29
C THR A 90 6.00 -11.27 0.40
N THR A 91 5.23 -10.65 -0.49
CA THR A 91 5.66 -9.45 -1.22
C THR A 91 6.27 -8.44 -0.26
N SER A 92 7.30 -7.73 -0.74
CA SER A 92 8.02 -6.70 0.02
C SER A 92 7.08 -5.86 0.89
N ARG A 93 7.32 -5.84 2.22
CA ARG A 93 6.58 -5.01 3.20
C ARG A 93 6.97 -3.53 3.11
N ASN A 94 7.24 -3.03 1.92
CA ASN A 94 7.55 -1.62 1.71
C ASN A 94 6.25 -0.82 1.85
N PRO A 95 6.15 0.14 2.78
CA PRO A 95 4.93 0.94 2.97
C PRO A 95 4.54 1.76 1.74
N ARG A 96 5.48 1.99 0.82
CA ARG A 96 5.24 2.67 -0.46
C ARG A 96 4.67 1.75 -1.54
N SER A 97 4.62 0.44 -1.35
CA SER A 97 4.08 -0.47 -2.35
C SER A 97 2.58 -0.66 -2.14
N THR A 98 1.81 -0.53 -3.22
CA THR A 98 0.37 -0.80 -3.29
C THR A 98 0.07 -1.88 -4.33
N VAL A 99 -1.15 -2.43 -4.32
CA VAL A 99 -1.64 -3.35 -5.36
C VAL A 99 -1.41 -2.76 -6.77
N GLY A 100 -1.74 -1.49 -6.98
CA GLY A 100 -1.54 -0.80 -8.26
C GLY A 100 -0.08 -0.72 -8.70
N THR A 101 0.88 -0.59 -7.76
CA THR A 101 2.31 -0.60 -8.10
C THR A 101 2.85 -2.00 -8.38
N VAL A 102 2.41 -3.02 -7.65
CA VAL A 102 2.87 -4.42 -7.84
C VAL A 102 2.35 -4.99 -9.15
N THR A 103 1.16 -4.56 -9.57
CA THR A 103 0.51 -4.98 -10.82
C THR A 103 0.90 -4.12 -12.02
N GLU A 104 1.72 -3.08 -11.82
CA GLU A 104 2.07 -2.05 -12.82
C GLU A 104 0.87 -1.26 -13.37
N ILE A 105 -0.37 -1.53 -12.93
CA ILE A 105 -1.57 -0.81 -13.36
C ILE A 105 -1.41 0.69 -13.06
N TYR A 106 -0.84 1.03 -11.90
CA TYR A 106 -0.60 2.41 -11.53
C TYR A 106 0.35 3.12 -12.51
N ASP A 107 1.32 2.42 -13.09
CA ASP A 107 2.23 3.03 -14.06
C ASP A 107 1.51 3.41 -15.35
N TYR A 108 0.59 2.58 -15.82
CA TYR A 108 -0.30 2.91 -16.94
C TYR A 108 -1.29 4.02 -16.59
N LEU A 109 -1.81 4.07 -15.36
CA LEU A 109 -2.66 5.18 -14.92
C LEU A 109 -1.90 6.51 -14.94
N ARG A 110 -0.64 6.55 -14.49
CA ARG A 110 0.19 7.75 -14.59
C ARG A 110 0.41 8.19 -16.03
N LEU A 111 0.57 7.24 -16.96
CA LEU A 111 0.66 7.55 -18.39
C LEU A 111 -0.67 8.10 -18.92
N LEU A 112 -1.80 7.48 -18.56
CA LEU A 112 -3.13 7.93 -18.99
C LEU A 112 -3.43 9.36 -18.51
N TRP A 113 -3.26 9.62 -17.21
CA TRP A 113 -3.48 10.94 -16.61
C TRP A 113 -2.52 12.01 -17.13
N ALA A 114 -1.30 11.64 -17.51
CA ALA A 114 -0.39 12.58 -18.14
C ALA A 114 -0.75 12.92 -19.59
N ARG A 115 -1.37 11.98 -20.33
CA ARG A 115 -1.64 12.14 -21.76
C ARG A 115 -2.99 12.78 -22.08
N ILE A 116 -4.04 12.41 -21.33
CA ILE A 116 -5.41 12.88 -21.58
C ILE A 116 -6.03 13.53 -20.33
N GLY A 117 -5.24 13.75 -19.29
CA GLY A 117 -5.71 14.39 -18.07
C GLY A 117 -6.04 15.86 -18.30
N VAL A 118 -7.19 16.28 -17.79
CA VAL A 118 -7.64 17.67 -17.78
C VAL A 118 -7.22 18.28 -16.44
N PRO A 119 -6.27 19.23 -16.40
CA PRO A 119 -5.85 19.84 -15.16
C PRO A 119 -6.86 20.90 -14.71
N HIS A 120 -7.16 20.92 -13.42
CA HIS A 120 -8.01 21.92 -12.79
C HIS A 120 -7.21 22.74 -11.79
N CYS A 121 -7.65 23.96 -11.53
CA CYS A 121 -7.10 24.78 -10.46
C CYS A 121 -7.45 24.17 -9.10
N PRO A 122 -6.47 23.83 -8.22
CA PRO A 122 -6.74 23.26 -6.91
C PRO A 122 -7.55 24.17 -5.96
N ASN A 123 -7.61 25.48 -6.25
CA ASN A 123 -8.29 26.46 -5.41
C ASN A 123 -9.71 26.80 -5.90
N CYS A 124 -9.91 27.02 -7.21
CA CYS A 124 -11.22 27.39 -7.76
C CYS A 124 -11.89 26.31 -8.60
N GLY A 125 -11.23 25.18 -8.87
CA GLY A 125 -11.78 24.05 -9.65
C GLY A 125 -11.93 24.29 -11.15
N LYS A 126 -11.67 25.51 -11.64
CA LYS A 126 -11.72 25.82 -13.08
C LYS A 126 -10.69 25.00 -13.85
N GLU A 127 -11.08 24.55 -15.04
CA GLU A 127 -10.19 23.89 -15.99
C GLU A 127 -9.04 24.83 -16.38
N ILE A 128 -7.82 24.32 -16.37
CA ILE A 128 -6.63 25.03 -16.83
C ILE A 128 -6.30 24.52 -18.23
N ARG A 129 -6.43 25.39 -19.22
CA ARG A 129 -6.07 25.07 -20.61
C ARG A 129 -4.74 25.71 -20.96
N GLN A 130 -3.85 24.89 -21.53
CA GLN A 130 -2.68 25.38 -22.23
C GLN A 130 -3.03 25.49 -23.72
N GLN A 131 -2.76 26.63 -24.33
CA GLN A 131 -2.98 26.84 -25.76
C GLN A 131 -1.72 27.39 -26.42
N THR A 132 -1.34 26.79 -27.55
CA THR A 132 -0.28 27.32 -28.39
C THR A 132 -0.74 28.60 -29.07
N ILE A 133 0.20 29.47 -29.49
CA ILE A 133 -0.11 30.70 -30.24
C ILE A 133 -1.04 30.40 -31.42
N ASP A 134 -0.72 29.37 -32.21
CA ASP A 134 -1.53 28.97 -33.35
C ASP A 134 -2.98 28.61 -32.98
N GLN A 135 -3.21 27.96 -31.83
CA GLN A 135 -4.55 27.59 -31.37
C GLN A 135 -5.34 28.81 -30.87
N ILE A 136 -4.64 29.77 -30.23
CA ILE A 136 -5.23 31.04 -29.84
C ILE A 136 -5.69 31.80 -31.09
N ILE A 137 -4.84 31.85 -32.11
CA ILE A 137 -5.14 32.47 -33.40
C ILE A 137 -6.32 31.77 -34.08
N ASP A 138 -6.30 30.44 -34.17
CA ASP A 138 -7.38 29.65 -34.78
C ASP A 138 -8.73 29.92 -34.09
N GLN A 139 -8.76 30.02 -32.76
CA GLN A 139 -9.97 30.38 -32.03
C GLN A 139 -10.44 31.80 -32.33
N ILE A 140 -9.53 32.78 -32.41
CA ILE A 140 -9.88 34.15 -32.78
C ILE A 140 -10.46 34.20 -34.21
N LEU A 141 -9.93 33.39 -35.12
CA LEU A 141 -10.44 33.28 -36.50
C LEU A 141 -11.82 32.63 -36.62
N THR A 142 -12.30 31.90 -35.60
CA THR A 142 -13.69 31.41 -35.59
C THR A 142 -14.73 32.51 -35.36
N LEU A 143 -14.30 33.71 -34.95
CA LEU A 143 -15.19 34.86 -34.80
C LEU A 143 -15.67 35.36 -36.18
N PRO A 144 -16.89 35.94 -36.27
CA PRO A 144 -17.41 36.49 -37.51
C PRO A 144 -16.48 37.51 -38.16
N GLU A 145 -16.40 37.51 -39.48
CA GLU A 145 -15.64 38.52 -40.21
C GLU A 145 -16.19 39.92 -39.93
N GLY A 146 -15.31 40.86 -39.60
CA GLY A 146 -15.69 42.22 -39.23
C GLY A 146 -15.82 42.48 -37.73
N THR A 147 -15.69 41.47 -36.86
CA THR A 147 -15.66 41.66 -35.39
C THR A 147 -14.45 42.48 -34.96
N ARG A 148 -14.66 43.48 -34.10
CA ARG A 148 -13.60 44.31 -33.54
C ARG A 148 -13.06 43.71 -32.25
N ILE A 149 -11.75 43.47 -32.22
CA ILE A 149 -11.06 42.88 -31.07
C ILE A 149 -9.92 43.77 -30.58
N GLN A 150 -9.68 43.78 -29.27
CA GLN A 150 -8.50 44.38 -28.65
C GLN A 150 -7.66 43.28 -28.00
N ILE A 151 -6.36 43.27 -28.30
CA ILE A 151 -5.41 42.33 -27.73
C ILE A 151 -4.76 43.00 -26.52
N LEU A 152 -4.94 42.39 -25.36
CA LEU A 152 -4.56 42.94 -24.08
C LEU A 152 -3.58 42.00 -23.37
N ALA A 153 -2.55 42.59 -22.77
CA ALA A 153 -1.57 41.87 -21.95
C ALA A 153 -1.84 42.14 -20.46
N PRO A 154 -2.36 41.17 -19.69
CA PRO A 154 -2.66 41.36 -18.28
C PRO A 154 -1.40 41.33 -17.41
N VAL A 155 -0.83 42.52 -17.15
CA VAL A 155 0.41 42.68 -16.39
C VAL A 155 0.21 42.68 -14.88
N VAL A 156 -0.96 43.09 -14.39
CA VAL A 156 -1.31 43.07 -12.96
C VAL A 156 -2.72 42.49 -12.79
N ARG A 157 -2.87 41.52 -11.87
CA ARG A 157 -4.14 40.84 -11.61
C ARG A 157 -4.43 40.78 -10.11
N ALA A 158 -5.51 41.42 -9.68
CA ALA A 158 -6.06 41.39 -8.33
C ALA A 158 -5.03 41.67 -7.20
N ARG A 159 -4.02 42.50 -7.46
CA ARG A 159 -2.98 42.86 -6.50
C ARG A 159 -3.14 44.31 -6.03
N LYS A 160 -2.71 44.58 -4.79
CA LYS A 160 -2.78 45.92 -4.20
C LYS A 160 -1.54 46.74 -4.52
N GLY A 161 -1.73 48.00 -4.90
CA GLY A 161 -0.64 48.93 -5.17
C GLY A 161 -1.04 50.05 -6.14
N GLU A 162 -0.20 51.08 -6.24
CA GLU A 162 -0.45 52.23 -7.11
C GLU A 162 0.08 52.02 -8.54
N TYR A 163 0.95 51.04 -8.74
CA TYR A 163 1.50 50.60 -10.05
C TYR A 163 2.03 51.69 -11.02
N ARG A 164 2.35 52.90 -10.55
CA ARG A 164 2.91 54.00 -11.36
C ARG A 164 4.08 53.56 -12.26
N LYS A 165 5.00 52.76 -11.71
CA LYS A 165 6.14 52.23 -12.46
C LYS A 165 5.74 51.35 -13.66
N VAL A 166 4.65 50.60 -13.56
CA VAL A 166 4.13 49.77 -14.66
C VAL A 166 3.64 50.64 -15.81
N PHE A 167 2.95 51.74 -15.51
CA PHE A 167 2.51 52.71 -16.52
C PHE A 167 3.68 53.44 -17.18
N GLU A 168 4.67 53.88 -16.39
CA GLU A 168 5.88 54.52 -16.92
C GLU A 168 6.68 53.58 -17.83
N ASP A 169 6.84 52.31 -17.44
CA ASP A 169 7.59 51.32 -18.22
C ASP A 169 6.83 50.94 -19.51
N ALA A 170 5.50 50.88 -19.47
CA ALA A 170 4.66 50.69 -20.64
C ALA A 170 4.75 51.88 -21.63
N ALA A 171 4.69 53.11 -21.12
CA ALA A 171 4.82 54.32 -21.93
C ALA A 171 6.21 54.42 -22.59
N LYS A 172 7.29 54.11 -21.84
CA LYS A 172 8.66 54.03 -22.39
C LYS A 172 8.82 52.97 -23.47
N SER A 173 8.05 51.89 -23.38
CA SER A 173 8.04 50.81 -24.36
C SER A 173 7.17 51.13 -25.59
N GLY A 174 6.57 52.31 -25.66
CA GLY A 174 5.82 52.81 -26.82
C GLY A 174 4.33 52.45 -26.83
N TYR A 175 3.78 51.90 -25.74
CA TYR A 175 2.34 51.67 -25.64
C TYR A 175 1.60 52.98 -25.35
N VAL A 176 0.41 53.13 -25.93
CA VAL A 176 -0.41 54.36 -25.83
C VAL A 176 -1.58 54.20 -24.85
N ARG A 177 -2.09 52.98 -24.66
CA ARG A 177 -3.31 52.74 -23.87
C ARG A 177 -3.14 51.59 -22.89
N VAL A 178 -3.85 51.72 -21.77
CA VAL A 178 -3.93 50.70 -20.73
C VAL A 178 -5.37 50.60 -20.24
N ARG A 179 -5.84 49.40 -19.95
CA ARG A 179 -7.10 49.15 -19.27
C ARG A 179 -6.79 48.92 -17.79
N ALA A 180 -7.34 49.76 -16.92
CA ALA A 180 -7.19 49.63 -15.47
C ALA A 180 -8.59 49.53 -14.85
N ASP A 181 -8.85 48.45 -14.12
CA ASP A 181 -10.15 48.13 -13.50
C ASP A 181 -11.35 48.23 -14.46
N GLY A 182 -11.14 47.81 -15.71
CA GLY A 182 -12.17 47.82 -16.77
C GLY A 182 -12.33 49.15 -17.50
N VAL A 183 -11.62 50.22 -17.11
CA VAL A 183 -11.64 51.52 -17.79
C VAL A 183 -10.37 51.69 -18.62
N ILE A 184 -10.51 52.09 -19.89
CA ILE A 184 -9.38 52.34 -20.79
C ILE A 184 -8.89 53.77 -20.60
N TYR A 185 -7.62 53.92 -20.25
CA TYR A 185 -6.90 55.18 -20.10
C TYR A 185 -5.85 55.35 -21.20
N ASP A 186 -5.56 56.60 -21.54
CA ASP A 186 -4.38 56.95 -22.33
C ASP A 186 -3.18 57.07 -21.39
N LEU A 187 -2.04 56.47 -21.74
CA LEU A 187 -0.84 56.49 -20.91
C LEU A 187 -0.21 57.89 -20.81
N GLY A 188 -0.66 58.86 -21.62
CA GLY A 188 -0.33 60.28 -21.45
C GLY A 188 -1.11 60.99 -20.32
N GLU A 189 -2.16 60.37 -19.78
CA GLU A 189 -2.97 60.92 -18.68
C GLU A 189 -2.42 60.49 -17.31
N ASN A 190 -2.69 61.28 -16.27
CA ASN A 190 -2.27 60.94 -14.91
C ASN A 190 -3.22 59.91 -14.29
N ILE A 191 -2.82 58.64 -14.31
CA ILE A 191 -3.61 57.51 -13.77
C ILE A 191 -3.25 57.33 -12.28
N GLU A 192 -4.18 57.67 -11.38
CA GLU A 192 -4.01 57.46 -9.94
C GLU A 192 -4.84 56.27 -9.44
N LEU A 193 -4.14 55.21 -9.02
CA LEU A 193 -4.73 54.02 -8.41
C LEU A 193 -4.58 54.04 -6.89
N GLU A 194 -5.58 53.53 -6.15
CA GLU A 194 -5.57 53.50 -4.69
C GLU A 194 -4.72 52.36 -4.11
N LYS A 195 -3.64 52.69 -3.38
CA LYS A 195 -2.71 51.72 -2.78
C LYS A 195 -3.34 50.55 -2.01
N ASN A 196 -4.49 50.76 -1.37
CA ASN A 196 -5.14 49.78 -0.50
C ASN A 196 -6.17 48.87 -1.19
N LYS A 197 -6.53 49.18 -2.44
CA LYS A 197 -7.47 48.39 -3.26
C LYS A 197 -6.72 47.44 -4.18
N LYS A 198 -7.39 46.35 -4.56
CA LYS A 198 -6.87 45.41 -5.55
C LYS A 198 -7.20 45.94 -6.93
N HIS A 199 -6.21 45.96 -7.82
CA HIS A 199 -6.34 46.47 -9.17
C HIS A 199 -6.04 45.39 -10.22
N ASN A 200 -6.69 45.50 -11.37
CA ASN A 200 -6.39 44.76 -12.60
C ASN A 200 -5.87 45.75 -13.64
N ILE A 201 -4.73 45.44 -14.27
CA ILE A 201 -4.09 46.30 -15.27
C ILE A 201 -3.73 45.46 -16.48
N GLU A 202 -4.27 45.83 -17.62
CA GLU A 202 -4.01 45.22 -18.91
C GLU A 202 -3.48 46.24 -19.93
N ILE A 203 -2.32 46.00 -20.53
CA ILE A 203 -1.76 46.87 -21.57
C ILE A 203 -2.43 46.55 -22.90
N VAL A 204 -2.88 47.57 -23.63
CA VAL A 204 -3.46 47.40 -24.97
C VAL A 204 -2.33 47.26 -25.98
N VAL A 205 -2.16 46.07 -26.54
CA VAL A 205 -1.05 45.75 -27.47
C VAL A 205 -1.43 46.09 -28.91
N ASP A 206 -2.59 45.61 -29.39
CA ASP A 206 -3.09 45.94 -30.72
C ASP A 206 -4.63 45.98 -30.75
N ARG A 207 -5.18 46.64 -31.77
CA ARG A 207 -6.62 46.71 -32.06
C ARG A 207 -6.84 46.29 -33.50
N LEU A 208 -7.57 45.20 -33.67
CA LEU A 208 -7.74 44.55 -34.97
C LEU A 208 -9.22 44.37 -35.29
N THR A 209 -9.51 44.22 -36.56
CA THR A 209 -10.81 43.76 -37.06
C THR A 209 -10.57 42.43 -37.75
N VAL A 210 -11.29 41.39 -37.34
CA VAL A 210 -11.08 40.03 -37.83
C VAL A 210 -11.32 39.99 -39.34
N LYS A 211 -10.25 39.71 -40.11
CA LYS A 211 -10.28 39.44 -41.56
C LYS A 211 -9.25 38.36 -41.90
N PRO A 212 -9.48 37.56 -42.96
CA PRO A 212 -8.60 36.44 -43.32
C PRO A 212 -7.15 36.84 -43.66
N ASP A 213 -6.89 38.04 -44.17
CA ASP A 213 -5.54 38.49 -44.58
C ASP A 213 -4.62 38.94 -43.43
N TYR A 214 -5.09 39.02 -42.18
CA TYR A 214 -4.31 39.60 -41.07
C TYR A 214 -3.62 38.58 -40.14
N MET A 215 -3.51 37.32 -40.56
CA MET A 215 -2.90 36.23 -39.77
C MET A 215 -1.54 36.60 -39.16
N GLN A 216 -0.64 37.18 -39.96
CA GLN A 216 0.71 37.49 -39.53
C GLN A 216 0.73 38.58 -38.43
N ARG A 217 -0.07 39.64 -38.60
CA ARG A 217 -0.18 40.73 -37.62
C ARG A 217 -0.86 40.28 -36.31
N LEU A 218 -1.86 39.42 -36.43
CA LEU A 218 -2.53 38.81 -35.27
C LEU A 218 -1.55 37.96 -34.47
N SER A 219 -0.73 37.15 -35.15
CA SER A 219 0.31 36.32 -34.51
C SER A 219 1.33 37.16 -33.75
N ASP A 220 1.91 38.18 -34.40
CA ASP A 220 2.92 39.06 -33.79
C ASP A 220 2.35 39.77 -32.53
N SER A 221 1.07 40.16 -32.59
CA SER A 221 0.40 40.85 -31.48
C SER A 221 0.11 39.91 -30.31
N VAL A 222 -0.32 38.67 -30.57
CA VAL A 222 -0.56 37.64 -29.55
C VAL A 222 0.76 37.21 -28.90
N GLU A 223 1.84 37.08 -29.69
CA GLU A 223 3.18 36.77 -29.18
C GLU A 223 3.73 37.88 -28.29
N THR A 224 3.57 39.14 -28.72
CA THR A 224 3.95 40.32 -27.94
C THR A 224 3.18 40.38 -26.63
N ALA A 225 1.85 40.24 -26.68
CA ALA A 225 0.99 40.27 -25.49
C ALA A 225 1.33 39.15 -24.50
N SER A 226 1.60 37.95 -25.00
CA SER A 226 2.01 36.82 -24.17
C SER A 226 3.35 37.07 -23.50
N THR A 227 4.33 37.61 -24.22
CA THR A 227 5.68 37.88 -23.67
C THR A 227 5.63 38.94 -22.56
N LEU A 228 4.80 39.98 -22.71
CA LEU A 228 4.62 41.05 -21.72
C LEU A 228 4.00 40.59 -20.40
N SER A 229 3.08 39.62 -20.46
CA SER A 229 2.29 39.15 -19.32
C SER A 229 2.82 37.83 -18.71
N GLY A 230 3.88 37.25 -19.27
CA GLY A 230 4.43 35.97 -18.84
C GLY A 230 3.59 34.76 -19.26
N GLY A 231 2.98 34.81 -20.45
CA GLY A 231 2.25 33.69 -21.05
C GLY A 231 0.74 33.88 -21.16
N LEU A 232 0.18 35.06 -20.90
CA LEU A 232 -1.27 35.31 -20.86
C LEU A 232 -1.71 36.34 -21.89
N VAL A 233 -2.87 36.12 -22.53
CA VAL A 233 -3.43 37.06 -23.49
C VAL A 233 -4.91 37.20 -23.21
N ILE A 234 -5.43 38.42 -23.19
CA ILE A 234 -6.87 38.68 -23.15
C ILE A 234 -7.28 39.29 -24.49
N ILE A 235 -8.34 38.77 -25.08
CA ILE A 235 -9.00 39.31 -26.26
C ILE A 235 -10.33 39.91 -25.82
N ASP A 236 -10.40 41.25 -25.83
CA ASP A 236 -11.63 42.00 -25.60
C ASP A 236 -12.42 42.11 -26.91
N ILE A 237 -13.62 41.56 -26.94
CA ILE A 237 -14.52 41.63 -28.10
C ILE A 237 -15.42 42.84 -27.91
N ALA A 238 -15.02 43.95 -28.54
CA ALA A 238 -15.63 45.26 -28.35
C ALA A 238 -17.13 45.30 -28.70
N ASP A 239 -17.57 44.44 -29.63
CA ASP A 239 -18.96 44.39 -30.11
C ASP A 239 -19.89 43.61 -29.15
N GLU A 240 -19.34 42.75 -28.29
CA GLU A 240 -20.10 41.88 -27.37
C GLU A 240 -19.87 42.21 -25.88
N GLY A 241 -18.87 43.03 -25.56
CA GLY A 241 -18.51 43.36 -24.17
C GLY A 241 -18.05 42.14 -23.37
N ARG A 242 -17.41 41.17 -24.04
CA ARG A 242 -16.88 39.94 -23.44
C ARG A 242 -15.38 39.83 -23.64
N ASP A 243 -14.69 39.33 -22.62
CA ASP A 243 -13.26 39.01 -22.66
C ASP A 243 -13.07 37.50 -22.87
N LEU A 244 -12.17 37.13 -23.79
CA LEU A 244 -11.63 35.78 -23.90
C LEU A 244 -10.20 35.78 -23.38
N MET A 245 -9.92 35.03 -22.32
CA MET A 245 -8.56 34.88 -21.79
C MET A 245 -7.92 33.60 -22.33
N PHE A 246 -6.64 33.69 -22.66
CA PHE A 246 -5.81 32.62 -23.18
C PHE A 246 -4.50 32.52 -22.41
N SER A 247 -3.97 31.30 -22.27
CA SER A 247 -2.73 31.03 -21.54
C SER A 247 -1.83 30.06 -22.31
N GLN A 248 -0.58 30.46 -22.52
CA GLN A 248 0.49 29.61 -23.05
C GLN A 248 1.09 28.67 -21.99
N ASN A 249 0.85 28.96 -20.71
CA ASN A 249 1.28 28.15 -19.58
C ASN A 249 0.06 27.44 -18.96
N TYR A 250 0.23 26.31 -18.28
CA TYR A 250 -0.83 25.72 -17.46
C TYR A 250 -1.08 26.58 -16.20
N ALA A 251 -1.67 27.76 -16.37
CA ALA A 251 -1.92 28.70 -15.28
C ALA A 251 -3.42 29.01 -15.12
N CYS A 252 -3.89 29.04 -13.87
CA CYS A 252 -5.23 29.47 -13.55
C CYS A 252 -5.38 30.99 -13.73
N GLU A 253 -6.43 31.37 -14.44
CA GLU A 253 -6.80 32.75 -14.76
C GLU A 253 -7.02 33.62 -13.51
N ASP A 254 -7.81 33.13 -12.54
CA ASP A 254 -8.18 33.90 -11.34
C ASP A 254 -7.20 33.77 -10.18
N CYS A 255 -6.65 32.56 -9.98
CA CYS A 255 -5.88 32.23 -8.77
C CYS A 255 -4.37 32.41 -8.95
N GLY A 256 -3.88 32.54 -10.19
CA GLY A 256 -2.45 32.64 -10.49
C GLY A 256 -1.65 31.37 -10.17
N ILE A 257 -2.33 30.24 -9.90
CA ILE A 257 -1.68 28.95 -9.68
C ILE A 257 -1.21 28.43 -11.03
N SER A 258 0.08 28.16 -11.16
CA SER A 258 0.66 27.47 -12.32
C SER A 258 0.87 26.01 -11.97
N ILE A 259 0.47 25.14 -12.88
CA ILE A 259 0.78 23.72 -12.90
C ILE A 259 1.94 23.52 -13.88
N GLU A 260 2.86 22.62 -13.57
CA GLU A 260 3.94 22.22 -14.48
C GLU A 260 3.37 21.37 -15.64
N GLU A 261 4.18 21.10 -16.66
CA GLU A 261 3.77 20.20 -17.74
C GLU A 261 3.35 18.84 -17.17
N LEU A 262 2.21 18.32 -17.66
CA LEU A 262 1.67 17.04 -17.24
C LEU A 262 2.59 15.89 -17.69
N THR A 263 3.45 15.46 -16.77
CA THR A 263 4.33 14.32 -16.98
C THR A 263 3.92 13.14 -16.09
N PRO A 264 4.19 11.88 -16.49
CA PRO A 264 3.84 10.72 -15.66
C PRO A 264 4.47 10.74 -14.26
N ARG A 265 5.60 11.44 -14.09
CA ARG A 265 6.30 11.57 -12.79
C ARG A 265 5.51 12.43 -11.79
N MET A 266 4.69 13.36 -12.27
CA MET A 266 3.79 14.18 -11.46
C MET A 266 2.75 13.32 -10.71
N PHE A 267 2.37 12.19 -11.29
CA PHE A 267 1.40 11.26 -10.71
C PHE A 267 2.07 10.14 -9.90
N SER A 268 3.34 10.27 -9.56
CA SER A 268 4.08 9.25 -8.81
C SER A 268 4.31 9.68 -7.36
N PHE A 269 3.64 9.04 -6.40
CA PHE A 269 3.91 9.24 -4.97
C PHE A 269 5.30 8.73 -4.52
N ASN A 270 5.99 7.94 -5.36
CA ASN A 270 7.39 7.56 -5.13
C ASN A 270 8.40 8.63 -5.57
N ASN A 271 7.94 9.68 -6.25
CA ASN A 271 8.78 10.72 -6.79
C ASN A 271 8.47 12.07 -6.11
N PRO A 272 9.47 12.83 -5.61
CA PRO A 272 9.25 14.16 -5.01
C PRO A 272 8.43 15.15 -5.87
N TYR A 273 8.44 15.00 -7.20
CA TYR A 273 7.62 15.83 -8.08
C TYR A 273 6.12 15.66 -7.82
N GLY A 274 5.66 14.42 -7.60
CA GLY A 274 4.24 14.09 -7.37
C GLY A 274 3.86 13.82 -5.92
N ALA A 275 4.82 13.47 -5.06
CA ALA A 275 4.58 13.08 -3.69
C ALA A 275 4.12 14.24 -2.80
N CYS A 276 3.13 13.99 -1.93
CA CYS A 276 2.73 14.93 -0.89
C CYS A 276 3.95 15.30 -0.02
N PRO A 277 4.26 16.60 0.17
CA PRO A 277 5.46 17.03 0.88
C PRO A 277 5.41 16.69 2.39
N SER A 278 4.25 16.74 3.03
CA SER A 278 4.09 16.47 4.47
C SER A 278 4.30 15.00 4.86
N CYS A 279 3.97 14.05 3.97
CA CYS A 279 4.18 12.62 4.23
C CYS A 279 5.22 11.97 3.31
N MET A 280 5.85 12.73 2.43
CA MET A 280 6.79 12.25 1.40
C MET A 280 6.22 11.07 0.58
N GLY A 281 4.92 11.12 0.28
CA GLY A 281 4.22 10.10 -0.50
C GLY A 281 3.87 8.81 0.24
N LEU A 282 3.98 8.77 1.58
CA LEU A 282 3.53 7.61 2.38
C LEU A 282 2.00 7.56 2.54
N GLY A 283 1.33 8.70 2.52
CA GLY A 283 -0.11 8.84 2.80
C GLY A 283 -0.45 8.81 4.29
N VAL A 284 0.40 8.19 5.11
CA VAL A 284 0.23 8.12 6.56
C VAL A 284 1.32 8.88 7.30
N GLN A 285 0.99 9.34 8.50
CA GLN A 285 1.94 9.84 9.49
C GLN A 285 1.85 8.98 10.74
N LEU A 286 3.02 8.65 11.29
CA LEU A 286 3.10 7.97 12.56
C LEU A 286 2.97 9.00 13.68
N ARG A 287 1.90 8.89 14.47
CA ARG A 287 1.60 9.76 15.62
C ARG A 287 1.35 8.92 16.85
N VAL A 288 1.43 9.55 18.01
CA VAL A 288 1.08 8.89 19.27
C VAL A 288 -0.43 8.68 19.35
N ARG A 289 -0.85 7.50 19.81
CA ARG A 289 -2.26 7.18 20.09
C ARG A 289 -2.55 7.40 21.58
N PRO A 290 -3.40 8.37 21.96
CA PRO A 290 -3.76 8.60 23.36
C PRO A 290 -4.29 7.34 24.06
N GLU A 291 -5.03 6.50 23.34
CA GLU A 291 -5.64 5.27 23.86
C GLU A 291 -4.58 4.22 24.23
N LEU A 292 -3.41 4.24 23.57
CA LEU A 292 -2.28 3.36 23.92
C LEU A 292 -1.50 3.89 25.13
N ILE A 293 -1.54 5.20 25.39
CA ILE A 293 -0.98 5.79 26.62
C ILE A 293 -1.89 5.51 27.81
N MET A 294 -3.21 5.59 27.62
CA MET A 294 -4.22 5.44 28.67
C MET A 294 -5.13 4.24 28.37
N PRO A 295 -4.60 2.99 28.42
CA PRO A 295 -5.32 1.80 27.94
C PRO A 295 -6.53 1.43 28.80
N ASP A 296 -6.54 1.82 30.07
CA ASP A 296 -7.65 1.58 30.99
C ASP A 296 -8.05 2.89 31.71
N PRO A 297 -9.12 3.56 31.25
CA PRO A 297 -9.60 4.79 31.87
C PRO A 297 -10.13 4.61 33.31
N SER A 298 -10.40 3.37 33.75
CA SER A 298 -10.89 3.11 35.11
C SER A 298 -9.78 3.18 36.17
N LEU A 299 -8.52 3.13 35.75
CA LEU A 299 -7.37 3.23 36.65
C LEU A 299 -6.94 4.68 36.84
N SER A 300 -6.43 4.98 38.04
CA SER A 300 -5.82 6.28 38.33
C SER A 300 -4.39 6.36 37.78
N ILE A 301 -3.84 7.58 37.68
CA ILE A 301 -2.43 7.79 37.29
C ILE A 301 -1.47 7.06 38.26
N LEU A 302 -1.82 7.04 39.55
CA LEU A 302 -1.03 6.38 40.59
C LEU A 302 -1.11 4.85 40.59
N ASP A 303 -2.22 4.30 40.09
CA ASP A 303 -2.44 2.86 39.99
C ASP A 303 -1.95 2.26 38.66
N GLY A 304 -1.24 3.06 37.87
CA GLY A 304 -0.62 2.61 36.62
C GLY A 304 -1.55 2.74 35.42
N GLY A 305 -2.52 3.65 35.44
CA GLY A 305 -3.37 3.95 34.28
C GLY A 305 -2.61 4.51 33.06
N LEU A 306 -1.33 4.86 33.21
CA LEU A 306 -0.46 5.33 32.12
C LEU A 306 0.53 4.24 31.66
N SER A 307 0.53 3.94 30.37
CA SER A 307 1.41 2.96 29.71
C SER A 307 2.26 3.63 28.63
N ALA A 308 3.23 4.44 29.06
CA ALA A 308 4.16 5.15 28.17
C ALA A 308 5.62 5.05 28.65
N SER A 309 6.55 4.93 27.70
CA SER A 309 8.00 4.82 27.97
C SER A 309 8.52 6.01 28.77
N GLY A 310 8.97 5.77 30.00
CA GLY A 310 9.44 6.79 30.93
C GLY A 310 8.35 7.54 31.71
N TRP A 311 7.07 7.24 31.45
CA TRP A 311 5.93 7.92 32.08
C TRP A 311 4.99 6.98 32.85
N GLY A 312 5.10 5.65 32.66
CA GLY A 312 4.20 4.69 33.30
C GLY A 312 4.49 4.35 34.77
N ASN A 313 5.72 4.59 35.26
CA ASN A 313 6.03 4.39 36.68
C ASN A 313 6.02 5.72 37.43
N VAL A 314 4.86 6.03 38.03
CA VAL A 314 4.65 7.25 38.83
C VAL A 314 4.82 6.97 40.33
N ARG A 315 4.98 5.69 40.74
CA ARG A 315 5.17 5.31 42.15
C ARG A 315 6.63 5.45 42.63
N SER A 316 7.60 5.48 41.72
CA SER A 316 8.99 5.84 42.04
C SER A 316 9.17 7.36 42.13
N ASP A 317 10.07 7.84 42.99
CA ASP A 317 10.48 9.25 43.16
C ASP A 317 11.28 9.81 41.94
N GLY A 318 10.78 9.53 40.74
CA GLY A 318 11.37 9.91 39.46
C GLY A 318 10.85 11.23 38.92
N ILE A 319 11.39 11.61 37.77
CA ILE A 319 11.04 12.84 37.05
C ILE A 319 9.54 12.86 36.69
N SER A 320 8.96 11.73 36.31
CA SER A 320 7.53 11.58 36.00
C SER A 320 6.62 12.04 37.16
N ARG A 321 6.91 11.56 38.38
CA ARG A 321 6.16 11.92 39.59
C ARG A 321 6.19 13.42 39.87
N MET A 322 7.37 14.02 39.76
CA MET A 322 7.56 15.47 39.94
C MET A 322 6.68 16.29 38.99
N TYR A 323 6.58 15.89 37.71
CA TYR A 323 5.70 16.56 36.76
C TYR A 323 4.22 16.39 37.10
N PHE A 324 3.77 15.17 37.43
CA PHE A 324 2.35 14.94 37.74
C PHE A 324 1.90 15.64 39.02
N GLU A 325 2.74 15.72 40.06
CA GLU A 325 2.41 16.48 41.27
C GLU A 325 2.30 17.99 41.00
N ALA A 326 3.19 18.54 40.18
CA ALA A 326 3.13 19.94 39.78
C ALA A 326 1.88 20.25 38.94
N LEU A 327 1.53 19.35 38.02
CA LEU A 327 0.30 19.45 37.22
C LEU A 327 -0.95 19.36 38.09
N SER A 328 -1.01 18.39 39.00
CA SER A 328 -2.13 18.19 39.94
C SER A 328 -2.38 19.43 40.80
N LYS A 329 -1.32 20.03 41.36
CA LYS A 329 -1.44 21.27 42.16
C LYS A 329 -1.96 22.45 41.35
N LYS A 330 -1.48 22.60 40.11
CA LYS A 330 -1.79 23.77 39.27
C LYS A 330 -3.18 23.69 38.66
N TYR A 331 -3.53 22.55 38.07
CA TYR A 331 -4.79 22.33 37.36
C TYR A 331 -5.87 21.69 38.25
N ARG A 332 -5.57 21.50 39.55
CA ARG A 332 -6.50 21.09 40.61
C ARG A 332 -7.25 19.78 40.31
N PHE A 333 -6.51 18.75 39.92
CA PHE A 333 -7.04 17.39 39.75
C PHE A 333 -6.32 16.39 40.67
N SER A 334 -6.97 15.28 41.01
CA SER A 334 -6.40 14.24 41.87
C SER A 334 -5.63 13.20 41.06
N LEU A 335 -4.49 12.73 41.58
CA LEU A 335 -3.75 11.60 40.97
C LEU A 335 -4.33 10.22 41.32
N HIS A 336 -5.29 10.17 42.25
CA HIS A 336 -5.99 8.96 42.70
C HIS A 336 -7.35 8.75 42.02
N GLU A 337 -7.83 9.76 41.30
CA GLU A 337 -9.07 9.68 40.55
C GLU A 337 -8.85 8.88 39.25
N PRO A 338 -9.82 8.04 38.83
CA PRO A 338 -9.77 7.36 37.54
C PRO A 338 -9.55 8.34 36.37
N ILE A 339 -8.73 7.96 35.39
CA ILE A 339 -8.42 8.81 34.23
C ILE A 339 -9.69 9.21 33.46
N GLY A 340 -10.69 8.33 33.40
CA GLY A 340 -11.97 8.58 32.73
C GLY A 340 -12.86 9.62 33.41
N GLU A 341 -12.60 9.95 34.68
CA GLU A 341 -13.34 10.99 35.42
C GLU A 341 -12.66 12.37 35.33
N LEU A 342 -11.41 12.42 34.83
CA LEU A 342 -10.68 13.67 34.63
C LEU A 342 -11.34 14.55 33.55
N SER A 343 -11.25 15.87 33.72
CA SER A 343 -11.77 16.80 32.71
C SER A 343 -10.99 16.70 31.38
N PRO A 344 -11.64 16.93 30.23
CA PRO A 344 -10.98 16.90 28.92
C PRO A 344 -9.78 17.86 28.82
N GLU A 345 -9.83 19.00 29.53
CA GLU A 345 -8.72 19.96 29.60
C GLU A 345 -7.50 19.38 30.31
N VAL A 346 -7.70 18.66 31.41
CA VAL A 346 -6.61 18.00 32.15
C VAL A 346 -5.98 16.90 31.30
N VAL A 347 -6.78 16.12 30.59
CA VAL A 347 -6.28 15.09 29.65
C VAL A 347 -5.47 15.72 28.51
N ASP A 348 -5.92 16.84 27.94
CA ASP A 348 -5.17 17.61 26.91
C ASP A 348 -3.80 18.06 27.45
N ILE A 349 -3.76 18.58 28.68
CA ILE A 349 -2.52 19.04 29.31
C ILE A 349 -1.56 17.88 29.58
N ILE A 350 -2.05 16.72 30.01
CA ILE A 350 -1.22 15.53 30.25
C ILE A 350 -0.60 15.05 28.93
N LEU A 351 -1.39 15.00 27.84
CA LEU A 351 -0.94 14.48 26.56
C LEU A 351 -0.08 15.47 25.77
N TYR A 352 -0.49 16.74 25.71
CA TYR A 352 0.09 17.75 24.81
C TYR A 352 0.76 18.91 25.53
N GLY A 353 0.77 18.90 26.87
CA GLY A 353 1.58 19.80 27.69
C GLY A 353 0.92 21.13 28.00
N THR A 354 1.68 22.00 28.65
CA THR A 354 1.23 23.30 29.17
C THR A 354 1.35 24.45 28.16
N LYS A 355 1.55 24.14 26.87
CA LYS A 355 1.63 25.13 25.77
C LYS A 355 2.59 26.30 26.04
N GLY A 356 3.71 26.02 26.72
CA GLY A 356 4.77 26.98 27.06
C GLY A 356 4.66 27.60 28.45
N GLU A 357 3.57 27.36 29.19
CA GLU A 357 3.41 27.83 30.55
C GLU A 357 4.32 27.04 31.51
N LYS A 358 5.10 27.73 32.35
CA LYS A 358 6.06 27.09 33.25
C LYS A 358 5.35 26.43 34.44
N LEU A 359 5.83 25.25 34.83
CA LEU A 359 5.48 24.56 36.07
C LEU A 359 6.59 24.74 37.09
N GLU A 360 6.22 24.83 38.37
CA GLU A 360 7.17 24.78 39.48
C GLU A 360 7.37 23.31 39.88
N LEU A 361 8.53 22.79 39.51
CA LEU A 361 8.93 21.40 39.73
C LEU A 361 9.84 21.33 40.95
N HIS A 362 9.42 20.58 41.96
CA HIS A 362 10.20 20.34 43.17
C HIS A 362 10.91 19.00 43.04
N TYR A 363 12.24 18.99 43.03
CA TYR A 363 13.02 17.74 43.03
C TYR A 363 13.68 17.51 44.39
N ASP A 364 13.64 16.26 44.84
CA ASP A 364 14.30 15.78 46.05
C ASP A 364 15.14 14.56 45.67
N GLN A 365 16.41 14.79 45.34
CA GLN A 365 17.35 13.74 44.94
C GLN A 365 18.48 13.62 45.97
N PRO A 366 19.18 12.49 46.05
CA PRO A 366 20.33 12.31 46.96
C PRO A 366 21.45 13.35 46.78
N ARG A 367 21.48 14.06 45.64
CA ARG A 367 22.47 15.11 45.30
C ARG A 367 22.00 16.54 45.62
N GLY A 368 20.79 16.74 46.13
CA GLY A 368 20.27 18.06 46.54
C GLY A 368 18.76 18.25 46.33
N LYS A 369 18.19 19.25 47.00
CA LYS A 369 16.79 19.69 46.84
C LYS A 369 16.73 21.06 46.17
N GLY A 370 15.78 21.28 45.27
CA GLY A 370 15.61 22.57 44.60
C GLY A 370 14.30 22.73 43.84
N ILE A 371 14.07 23.94 43.33
CA ILE A 371 12.91 24.29 42.50
C ILE A 371 13.38 24.58 41.08
N MET A 372 12.78 23.93 40.10
CA MET A 372 13.00 24.16 38.69
C MET A 372 11.74 24.71 38.03
N ARG A 373 11.87 25.69 37.15
CA ARG A 373 10.74 26.24 36.37
C ARG A 373 10.86 25.86 34.91
N GLN A 374 10.10 24.86 34.49
CA GLN A 374 10.10 24.36 33.11
C GLN A 374 8.67 24.12 32.62
N PRO A 375 8.33 24.43 31.36
CA PRO A 375 7.07 23.99 30.79
C PRO A 375 7.06 22.47 30.63
N PHE A 376 5.88 21.87 30.77
CA PHE A 376 5.69 20.46 30.48
C PHE A 376 5.29 20.32 29.01
N GLU A 377 6.05 19.53 28.25
CA GLU A 377 5.81 19.37 26.81
C GLU A 377 4.65 18.42 26.49
N GLY A 378 4.20 17.60 27.45
CA GLY A 378 3.18 16.56 27.23
C GLY A 378 3.77 15.20 26.87
N ILE A 379 3.10 14.12 27.28
CA ILE A 379 3.56 12.75 27.03
C ILE A 379 3.64 12.44 25.53
N ALA A 380 2.62 12.83 24.75
CA ALA A 380 2.56 12.54 23.32
C ALA A 380 3.67 13.28 22.57
N ASN A 381 3.83 14.58 22.81
CA ASN A 381 4.90 15.38 22.22
C ASN A 381 6.29 14.87 22.61
N ASN A 382 6.47 14.44 23.86
CA ASN A 382 7.72 13.83 24.34
C ASN A 382 8.07 12.57 23.55
N ILE A 383 7.12 11.65 23.38
CA ILE A 383 7.31 10.40 22.63
C ILE A 383 7.61 10.70 21.16
N GLU A 384 6.83 11.58 20.51
CA GLU A 384 7.04 11.93 19.10
C GLU A 384 8.40 12.60 18.83
N ARG A 385 8.86 13.47 19.74
CA ARG A 385 10.19 14.08 19.65
C ARG A 385 11.27 13.02 19.84
N ARG A 386 11.19 12.23 20.92
CA ARG A 386 12.17 11.17 21.22
C ARG A 386 12.27 10.16 20.08
N TYR A 387 11.16 9.79 19.45
CA TYR A 387 11.16 8.88 18.32
C TYR A 387 11.96 9.44 17.13
N ARG A 388 11.78 10.73 16.82
CA ARG A 388 12.51 11.42 15.74
C ARG A 388 14.00 11.55 16.02
N GLU A 389 14.37 11.90 17.25
CA GLU A 389 15.76 12.21 17.62
C GLU A 389 16.59 10.96 17.97
N THR A 390 15.95 9.91 18.50
CA THR A 390 16.65 8.70 18.96
C THR A 390 17.26 7.95 17.78
N GLN A 391 18.53 7.56 17.94
CA GLN A 391 19.25 6.68 17.00
C GLN A 391 19.24 5.20 17.41
N SER A 392 18.87 4.88 18.66
CA SER A 392 18.78 3.50 19.17
C SER A 392 17.58 2.74 18.60
N PRO A 393 17.78 1.61 17.90
CA PRO A 393 16.69 0.79 17.38
C PRO A 393 15.77 0.23 18.49
N ALA A 394 16.35 -0.16 19.64
CA ALA A 394 15.59 -0.72 20.75
C ALA A 394 14.63 0.32 21.36
N MET A 395 15.13 1.54 21.58
CA MET A 395 14.31 2.64 22.09
C MET A 395 13.25 3.07 21.07
N ARG A 396 13.58 3.09 19.77
CA ARG A 396 12.55 3.31 18.73
C ARG A 396 11.46 2.25 18.79
N ALA A 397 11.82 0.97 18.91
CA ALA A 397 10.85 -0.12 19.00
C ALA A 397 9.96 -0.02 20.25
N GLU A 398 10.51 0.47 21.38
CA GLU A 398 9.73 0.73 22.60
C GLU A 398 8.74 1.88 22.40
N LEU A 399 9.17 3.01 21.84
CA LEU A 399 8.32 4.18 21.59
C LEU A 399 7.21 3.89 20.57
N LEU A 400 7.48 3.05 19.57
CA LEU A 400 6.50 2.60 18.59
C LEU A 400 5.27 1.91 19.22
N GLN A 401 5.40 1.33 20.42
CA GLN A 401 4.30 0.66 21.11
C GLN A 401 3.17 1.60 21.51
N SER A 402 3.44 2.91 21.60
CA SER A 402 2.45 3.95 21.92
C SER A 402 2.06 4.77 20.68
N MET A 403 2.54 4.39 19.49
CA MET A 403 2.29 5.11 18.24
C MET A 403 1.43 4.29 17.29
N GLY A 404 0.75 4.98 16.39
CA GLY A 404 0.00 4.36 15.32
C GLY A 404 -0.01 5.21 14.06
N GLU A 405 -0.41 4.59 12.96
CA GLU A 405 -0.53 5.28 11.67
C GLU A 405 -1.86 6.05 11.63
N PHE A 406 -1.78 7.30 11.15
CA PHE A 406 -2.92 8.17 10.89
C PHE A 406 -2.82 8.71 9.47
N ASP A 407 -3.96 8.98 8.85
CA ASP A 407 -3.96 9.61 7.53
C ASP A 407 -3.28 10.98 7.58
N CYS A 408 -2.46 11.26 6.57
CA CYS A 408 -1.78 12.54 6.46
C CYS A 408 -2.82 13.66 6.35
N PRO A 409 -2.75 14.71 7.18
CA PRO A 409 -3.76 15.77 7.18
C PRO A 409 -3.74 16.64 5.92
N GLU A 410 -2.66 16.60 5.14
CA GLU A 410 -2.52 17.41 3.92
C GLU A 410 -3.08 16.70 2.67
N CYS A 411 -2.79 15.40 2.51
CA CYS A 411 -3.24 14.62 1.36
C CYS A 411 -4.37 13.64 1.69
N HIS A 412 -4.81 13.56 2.95
CA HIS A 412 -5.87 12.67 3.43
C HIS A 412 -5.67 11.20 3.03
N GLY A 413 -4.42 10.72 3.08
CA GLY A 413 -4.09 9.34 2.67
C GLY A 413 -3.77 9.16 1.18
N LEU A 414 -4.07 10.15 0.32
CA LEU A 414 -3.96 10.04 -1.15
C LEU A 414 -2.53 10.09 -1.70
N ARG A 415 -1.54 10.38 -0.86
CA ARG A 415 -0.08 10.32 -1.14
C ARG A 415 0.45 11.35 -2.16
N LEU A 416 -0.41 12.03 -2.89
CA LEU A 416 -0.03 12.97 -3.96
C LEU A 416 -0.17 14.43 -3.56
N LYS A 417 0.49 15.32 -4.32
CA LYS A 417 0.31 16.77 -4.23
C LYS A 417 -1.07 17.20 -4.73
N LYS A 418 -1.52 18.38 -4.27
CA LYS A 418 -2.82 18.95 -4.64
C LYS A 418 -2.93 19.21 -6.14
N GLU A 419 -1.84 19.64 -6.78
CA GLU A 419 -1.77 19.90 -8.21
C GLU A 419 -1.95 18.61 -9.02
N ALA A 420 -1.39 17.49 -8.56
CA ALA A 420 -1.55 16.18 -9.22
C ALA A 420 -2.97 15.63 -9.03
N LEU A 421 -3.56 15.83 -7.85
CA LEU A 421 -4.94 15.43 -7.55
C LEU A 421 -5.97 16.31 -8.27
N ALA A 422 -5.59 17.51 -8.73
CA ALA A 422 -6.47 18.38 -9.49
C ALA A 422 -6.54 18.00 -10.98
N VAL A 423 -5.80 16.99 -11.45
CA VAL A 423 -5.91 16.48 -12.82
C VAL A 423 -6.92 15.35 -12.87
N THR A 424 -7.91 15.47 -13.75
CA THR A 424 -9.00 14.50 -13.87
C THR A 424 -9.06 13.83 -15.23
N VAL A 425 -9.53 12.58 -15.25
CA VAL A 425 -9.92 11.84 -16.46
C VAL A 425 -11.31 11.30 -16.20
N GLY A 426 -12.27 11.55 -17.10
CA GLY A 426 -13.66 11.15 -16.87
C GLY A 426 -14.29 11.76 -15.61
N GLY A 427 -13.83 12.94 -15.20
CA GLY A 427 -14.33 13.68 -14.02
C GLY A 427 -13.77 13.21 -12.68
N ILE A 428 -12.83 12.27 -12.63
CA ILE A 428 -12.19 11.81 -11.39
C ILE A 428 -10.67 11.94 -11.44
N ASN A 429 -10.03 12.11 -10.30
CA ASN A 429 -8.58 12.14 -10.19
C ASN A 429 -7.97 10.72 -10.09
N ILE A 430 -6.65 10.63 -10.22
CA ILE A 430 -5.95 9.34 -10.23
C ILE A 430 -6.11 8.57 -8.90
N ALA A 431 -6.17 9.27 -7.77
CA ALA A 431 -6.30 8.64 -6.46
C ALA A 431 -7.71 8.07 -6.26
N GLU A 432 -8.74 8.81 -6.70
CA GLU A 432 -10.13 8.35 -6.72
C GLU A 432 -10.30 7.11 -7.61
N PHE A 433 -9.60 7.03 -8.75
CA PHE A 433 -9.58 5.80 -9.55
C PHE A 433 -8.93 4.65 -8.77
N THR A 434 -7.80 4.89 -8.09
CA THR A 434 -7.11 3.82 -7.36
C THR A 434 -7.87 3.30 -6.13
N ASP A 435 -8.76 4.11 -5.56
CA ASP A 435 -9.63 3.72 -4.44
C ASP A 435 -10.86 2.92 -4.87
N LYS A 436 -11.14 2.84 -6.18
CA LYS A 436 -12.17 1.93 -6.70
C LYS A 436 -11.74 0.48 -6.50
N SER A 437 -12.72 -0.38 -6.23
CA SER A 437 -12.50 -1.82 -6.35
C SER A 437 -12.13 -2.16 -7.79
N VAL A 438 -11.42 -3.27 -8.03
CA VAL A 438 -11.12 -3.73 -9.40
C VAL A 438 -12.40 -3.84 -10.24
N THR A 439 -13.51 -4.28 -9.64
CA THR A 439 -14.82 -4.35 -10.33
C THR A 439 -15.32 -2.96 -10.76
N ASP A 440 -15.21 -1.97 -9.87
CA ASP A 440 -15.63 -0.60 -10.15
C ASP A 440 -14.69 0.12 -11.12
N ALA A 441 -13.40 -0.18 -11.07
CA ALA A 441 -12.39 0.33 -11.99
C ALA A 441 -12.63 -0.18 -13.41
N ILE A 442 -12.96 -1.47 -13.56
CA ILE A 442 -13.39 -2.08 -14.83
C ILE A 442 -14.59 -1.33 -15.41
N ARG A 443 -15.66 -1.18 -14.62
CA ARG A 443 -16.86 -0.48 -15.04
C ARG A 443 -16.57 0.96 -15.46
N PHE A 444 -15.72 1.66 -14.71
CA PHE A 444 -15.30 3.02 -15.07
C PHE A 444 -14.60 3.07 -16.43
N VAL A 445 -13.69 2.13 -16.72
CA VAL A 445 -13.00 2.07 -18.02
C VAL A 445 -13.98 1.79 -19.15
N ASP A 446 -14.95 0.89 -18.94
CA ASP A 446 -15.95 0.53 -19.96
C ASP A 446 -16.94 1.67 -20.25
N GLU A 447 -17.25 2.51 -19.26
CA GLU A 447 -18.18 3.65 -19.39
C GLU A 447 -17.49 4.97 -19.75
N LEU A 448 -16.14 4.99 -19.84
CA LEU A 448 -15.36 6.21 -20.05
C LEU A 448 -15.62 6.79 -21.45
N LYS A 449 -16.20 7.99 -21.49
CA LYS A 449 -16.43 8.75 -22.72
C LYS A 449 -15.26 9.71 -22.96
N LEU A 450 -14.59 9.55 -24.11
CA LEU A 450 -13.46 10.37 -24.52
C LEU A 450 -13.76 11.08 -25.85
N SER A 451 -13.07 12.20 -26.09
CA SER A 451 -13.05 12.83 -27.41
C SER A 451 -12.38 11.89 -28.43
N ALA A 452 -12.64 12.08 -29.73
CA ALA A 452 -12.01 11.24 -30.77
C ALA A 452 -10.47 11.28 -30.71
N ARG A 453 -9.90 12.44 -30.37
CA ARG A 453 -8.45 12.63 -30.18
C ARG A 453 -7.95 11.87 -28.95
N ASP A 454 -8.61 12.03 -27.82
CA ASP A 454 -8.18 11.39 -26.56
C ASP A 454 -8.34 9.88 -26.63
N ALA A 455 -9.42 9.38 -27.25
CA ALA A 455 -9.63 7.96 -27.50
C ALA A 455 -8.48 7.36 -28.31
N MET A 456 -8.02 8.05 -29.37
CA MET A 456 -6.90 7.57 -30.18
C MET A 456 -5.57 7.52 -29.40
N ILE A 457 -5.31 8.49 -28.52
CA ILE A 457 -4.10 8.54 -27.68
C ILE A 457 -4.18 7.47 -26.57
N ALA A 458 -5.35 7.30 -25.96
CA ALA A 458 -5.56 6.45 -24.81
C ALA A 458 -5.81 4.98 -25.14
N ASP A 459 -6.20 4.63 -26.38
CA ASP A 459 -6.63 3.28 -26.79
C ASP A 459 -5.71 2.16 -26.27
N ARG A 460 -4.41 2.23 -26.58
CA ARG A 460 -3.44 1.22 -26.14
C ARG A 460 -3.25 1.18 -24.62
N ILE A 461 -3.33 2.33 -23.96
CA ILE A 461 -3.15 2.45 -22.50
C ILE A 461 -4.37 1.87 -21.78
N LEU A 462 -5.58 2.21 -22.24
CA LEU A 462 -6.83 1.70 -21.68
C LEU A 462 -6.95 0.20 -21.90
N LYS A 463 -6.56 -0.31 -23.08
CA LYS A 463 -6.51 -1.75 -23.33
C LYS A 463 -5.62 -2.47 -22.31
N GLU A 464 -4.43 -1.93 -22.03
CA GLU A 464 -3.50 -2.52 -21.05
C GLU A 464 -3.98 -2.41 -19.60
N ILE A 465 -4.66 -1.33 -19.23
CA ILE A 465 -5.29 -1.19 -17.91
C ILE A 465 -6.41 -2.23 -17.78
N ARG A 466 -7.30 -2.30 -18.78
CA ARG A 466 -8.46 -3.21 -18.80
C ARG A 466 -8.02 -4.66 -18.67
N GLN A 467 -7.03 -5.06 -19.47
CA GLN A 467 -6.50 -6.43 -19.50
C GLN A 467 -5.89 -6.83 -18.14
N ARG A 468 -5.12 -5.94 -17.49
CA ARG A 468 -4.57 -6.21 -16.15
C ARG A 468 -5.66 -6.29 -15.07
N LEU A 469 -6.68 -5.44 -15.15
CA LEU A 469 -7.83 -5.52 -14.24
C LEU A 469 -8.60 -6.83 -14.42
N ASP A 470 -8.78 -7.30 -15.67
CA ASP A 470 -9.40 -8.59 -15.97
C ASP A 470 -8.60 -9.75 -15.38
N PHE A 471 -7.26 -9.71 -15.45
CA PHE A 471 -6.44 -10.73 -14.80
C PHE A 471 -6.64 -10.77 -13.30
N LEU A 472 -6.68 -9.61 -12.63
CA LEU A 472 -7.00 -9.55 -11.20
C LEU A 472 -8.40 -10.10 -10.88
N GLN A 473 -9.38 -9.85 -11.76
CA GLN A 473 -10.72 -10.41 -11.62
C GLN A 473 -10.73 -11.94 -11.83
N SER A 474 -9.97 -12.45 -12.80
CA SER A 474 -9.88 -13.89 -13.12
C SER A 474 -9.34 -14.70 -11.93
N VAL A 475 -8.38 -14.16 -11.19
CA VAL A 475 -7.83 -14.77 -9.97
C VAL A 475 -8.64 -14.45 -8.70
N GLY A 476 -9.84 -13.87 -8.83
CA GLY A 476 -10.74 -13.62 -7.70
C GLY A 476 -10.35 -12.45 -6.79
N LEU A 477 -9.52 -11.51 -7.25
CA LEU A 477 -9.08 -10.32 -6.49
C LEU A 477 -9.91 -9.07 -6.81
N GLN A 478 -11.08 -9.26 -7.41
CA GLN A 478 -12.00 -8.21 -7.87
C GLN A 478 -12.51 -7.24 -6.78
N TYR A 479 -12.37 -7.62 -5.50
CA TYR A 479 -12.79 -6.84 -4.33
C TYR A 479 -11.72 -5.88 -3.81
N LEU A 480 -10.47 -6.02 -4.26
CA LEU A 480 -9.35 -5.18 -3.84
C LEU A 480 -9.42 -3.80 -4.49
N THR A 481 -8.92 -2.79 -3.80
CA THR A 481 -8.59 -1.49 -4.39
C THR A 481 -7.13 -1.48 -4.85
N LEU A 482 -6.81 -0.64 -5.84
CA LEU A 482 -5.43 -0.48 -6.33
C LEU A 482 -4.57 0.32 -5.33
N SER A 483 -5.19 1.11 -4.47
CA SER A 483 -4.54 1.87 -3.39
C SER A 483 -4.15 1.02 -2.17
N ARG A 484 -4.73 -0.18 -2.01
CA ARG A 484 -4.44 -1.07 -0.86
C ARG A 484 -2.94 -1.33 -0.77
N SER A 485 -2.39 -1.15 0.44
CA SER A 485 -0.98 -1.41 0.73
C SER A 485 -0.63 -2.87 0.47
N ALA A 486 0.47 -3.12 -0.26
CA ALA A 486 0.94 -4.47 -0.55
C ALA A 486 1.35 -5.23 0.72
N GLY A 487 1.72 -4.50 1.78
CA GLY A 487 2.08 -5.09 3.08
C GLY A 487 0.89 -5.62 3.88
N THR A 488 -0.35 -5.29 3.51
CA THR A 488 -1.57 -5.76 4.20
C THR A 488 -2.24 -6.93 3.49
N LEU A 489 -1.65 -7.42 2.40
CA LEU A 489 -2.13 -8.58 1.67
C LEU A 489 -1.77 -9.87 2.41
N SER A 490 -2.68 -10.83 2.41
CA SER A 490 -2.41 -12.21 2.82
C SER A 490 -1.45 -12.89 1.84
N GLY A 491 -0.79 -13.96 2.26
CA GLY A 491 0.11 -14.75 1.40
C GLY A 491 -0.58 -15.18 0.10
N GLY A 492 -1.81 -15.70 0.19
CA GLY A 492 -2.61 -16.10 -0.97
C GLY A 492 -3.04 -14.92 -1.86
N GLU A 493 -3.35 -13.74 -1.29
CA GLU A 493 -3.62 -12.54 -2.10
C GLU A 493 -2.37 -12.10 -2.87
N SER A 494 -1.21 -12.01 -2.21
CA SER A 494 0.07 -11.67 -2.85
C SER A 494 0.45 -12.65 -3.95
N GLN A 495 0.26 -13.95 -3.70
CA GLN A 495 0.53 -14.99 -4.68
C GLN A 495 -0.36 -14.86 -5.91
N ARG A 496 -1.68 -14.65 -5.72
CA ARG A 496 -2.63 -14.46 -6.83
C ARG A 496 -2.38 -13.17 -7.61
N ILE A 497 -1.93 -12.09 -6.97
CA ILE A 497 -1.46 -10.89 -7.68
C ILE A 497 -0.28 -11.25 -8.59
N ARG A 498 0.72 -11.98 -8.07
CA ARG A 498 1.88 -12.39 -8.86
C ARG A 498 1.48 -13.27 -10.04
N LEU A 499 0.54 -14.20 -9.82
CA LEU A 499 -0.04 -15.02 -10.89
C LEU A 499 -0.70 -14.16 -11.98
N ALA A 500 -1.57 -13.21 -11.59
CA ALA A 500 -2.20 -12.27 -12.52
C ALA A 500 -1.16 -11.49 -13.35
N THR A 501 -0.09 -10.99 -12.72
CA THR A 501 1.01 -10.31 -13.42
C THR A 501 1.73 -11.23 -14.41
N GLN A 502 1.94 -12.50 -14.05
CA GLN A 502 2.59 -13.46 -14.96
C GLN A 502 1.73 -13.77 -16.18
N ILE A 503 0.42 -13.92 -16.02
CA ILE A 503 -0.48 -14.13 -17.18
C ILE A 503 -0.44 -12.92 -18.11
N GLY A 504 -0.41 -11.71 -17.56
CA GLY A 504 -0.30 -10.49 -18.36
C GLY A 504 1.00 -10.36 -19.14
N SER A 505 2.09 -11.01 -18.68
CA SER A 505 3.36 -11.01 -19.42
C SER A 505 3.31 -11.79 -20.74
N SER A 506 2.31 -12.67 -20.92
CA SER A 506 2.10 -13.48 -22.13
C SER A 506 3.36 -14.23 -22.60
N LEU A 507 4.22 -14.65 -21.66
CA LEU A 507 5.43 -15.41 -21.95
C LEU A 507 5.07 -16.84 -22.39
N MET A 508 5.86 -17.39 -23.32
CA MET A 508 5.73 -18.75 -23.83
C MET A 508 7.02 -19.53 -23.60
N GLY A 509 6.93 -20.86 -23.47
CA GLY A 509 8.08 -21.73 -23.25
C GLY A 509 8.70 -21.61 -21.86
N VAL A 510 7.98 -21.03 -20.89
CA VAL A 510 8.40 -20.87 -19.48
C VAL A 510 7.96 -22.07 -18.65
N LEU A 511 8.77 -22.41 -17.64
CA LEU A 511 8.39 -23.36 -16.58
C LEU A 511 7.91 -22.58 -15.36
N TYR A 512 6.60 -22.60 -15.10
CA TYR A 512 6.02 -21.98 -13.91
C TYR A 512 5.96 -22.99 -12.77
N ILE A 513 6.43 -22.61 -11.59
CA ILE A 513 6.44 -23.47 -10.40
C ILE A 513 5.67 -22.77 -9.28
N LEU A 514 4.54 -23.35 -8.88
CA LEU A 514 3.57 -22.75 -7.97
C LEU A 514 3.48 -23.52 -6.66
N ASP A 515 3.38 -22.81 -5.54
CA ASP A 515 3.30 -23.38 -4.19
C ASP A 515 1.91 -23.21 -3.58
N GLU A 516 1.05 -24.24 -3.67
CA GLU A 516 -0.29 -24.28 -3.09
C GLU A 516 -1.15 -23.03 -3.40
N PRO A 517 -1.39 -22.71 -4.69
CA PRO A 517 -2.12 -21.51 -5.11
C PRO A 517 -3.58 -21.45 -4.64
N SER A 518 -4.16 -22.58 -4.20
CA SER A 518 -5.49 -22.64 -3.59
C SER A 518 -5.55 -22.04 -2.18
N ILE A 519 -4.40 -21.73 -1.55
CA ILE A 519 -4.35 -21.23 -0.17
C ILE A 519 -5.09 -19.90 -0.01
N GLY A 520 -5.93 -19.85 1.02
CA GLY A 520 -6.76 -18.69 1.34
C GLY A 520 -7.79 -18.35 0.26
N LEU A 521 -8.02 -19.26 -0.69
CA LEU A 521 -9.08 -19.19 -1.68
C LEU A 521 -10.29 -19.98 -1.18
N HIS A 522 -11.49 -19.52 -1.53
CA HIS A 522 -12.72 -20.23 -1.21
C HIS A 522 -13.01 -21.27 -2.30
N GLN A 523 -13.60 -22.42 -1.97
CA GLN A 523 -13.86 -23.49 -2.95
C GLN A 523 -14.58 -22.99 -4.22
N ARG A 524 -15.58 -22.11 -4.04
CA ARG A 524 -16.29 -21.45 -5.15
C ARG A 524 -15.36 -20.78 -6.18
N ASP A 525 -14.27 -20.18 -5.73
CA ASP A 525 -13.37 -19.43 -6.59
C ASP A 525 -12.21 -20.30 -7.11
N ASN A 526 -12.13 -21.58 -6.70
CA ASN A 526 -11.11 -22.54 -7.14
C ASN A 526 -11.21 -22.85 -8.64
N GLU A 527 -12.43 -22.98 -9.17
CA GLU A 527 -12.65 -23.22 -10.60
C GLU A 527 -12.06 -22.11 -11.47
N LYS A 528 -12.15 -20.84 -11.01
CA LYS A 528 -11.55 -19.71 -11.72
C LYS A 528 -10.02 -19.81 -11.75
N LEU A 529 -9.41 -20.15 -10.60
CA LEU A 529 -7.97 -20.37 -10.52
C LEU A 529 -7.54 -21.49 -11.49
N LEU A 530 -8.25 -22.63 -11.50
CA LEU A 530 -7.94 -23.75 -12.39
C LEU A 530 -8.04 -23.36 -13.85
N LYS A 531 -9.07 -22.60 -14.23
CA LYS A 531 -9.20 -22.06 -15.58
C LYS A 531 -7.99 -21.19 -15.95
N THR A 532 -7.58 -20.31 -15.04
CA THR A 532 -6.41 -19.46 -15.24
C THR A 532 -5.10 -20.25 -15.37
N LEU A 533 -4.90 -21.31 -14.57
CA LEU A 533 -3.71 -22.18 -14.70
C LEU A 533 -3.71 -22.94 -16.04
N THR A 534 -4.89 -23.39 -16.46
CA THR A 534 -5.14 -24.04 -17.76
C THR A 534 -4.81 -23.09 -18.90
N GLU A 535 -5.29 -21.85 -18.86
CA GLU A 535 -4.95 -20.81 -19.85
C GLU A 535 -3.43 -20.54 -19.89
N LEU A 536 -2.77 -20.45 -18.73
CA LEU A 536 -1.32 -20.24 -18.67
C LEU A 536 -0.54 -21.39 -19.31
N ARG A 537 -0.98 -22.64 -19.12
CA ARG A 537 -0.45 -23.83 -19.79
C ARG A 537 -0.70 -23.75 -21.29
N ASP A 538 -1.92 -23.45 -21.71
CA ASP A 538 -2.36 -23.48 -23.12
C ASP A 538 -1.69 -22.38 -23.96
N LEU A 539 -1.14 -21.33 -23.34
CA LEU A 539 -0.22 -20.38 -23.99
C LEU A 539 1.10 -21.03 -24.46
N GLY A 540 1.37 -22.28 -24.12
CA GLY A 540 2.61 -22.99 -24.46
C GLY A 540 3.64 -22.98 -23.32
N ASN A 541 3.16 -23.04 -22.08
CA ASN A 541 4.00 -23.13 -20.89
C ASN A 541 3.81 -24.46 -20.17
N THR A 542 4.80 -24.84 -19.36
CA THR A 542 4.69 -25.99 -18.47
C THR A 542 4.48 -25.50 -17.04
N LEU A 543 3.52 -26.09 -16.32
CA LEU A 543 3.25 -25.75 -14.93
C LEU A 543 3.59 -26.94 -14.03
N ILE A 544 4.34 -26.70 -12.96
CA ILE A 544 4.49 -27.63 -11.83
C ILE A 544 3.86 -26.97 -10.62
N VAL A 545 2.76 -27.51 -10.12
CA VAL A 545 2.03 -26.97 -8.98
C VAL A 545 2.15 -27.95 -7.82
N VAL A 546 2.66 -27.50 -6.67
CA VAL A 546 2.60 -28.27 -5.42
C VAL A 546 1.22 -28.07 -4.81
N GLU A 547 0.42 -29.14 -4.71
CA GLU A 547 -0.97 -29.04 -4.25
C GLU A 547 -1.50 -30.26 -3.49
N HIS A 548 -2.55 -30.00 -2.72
CA HIS A 548 -3.29 -30.97 -1.92
C HIS A 548 -4.80 -30.92 -2.17
N ASP A 549 -5.29 -29.94 -2.95
CA ASP A 549 -6.69 -29.83 -3.33
C ASP A 549 -7.12 -30.91 -4.35
N GLU A 550 -8.29 -31.50 -4.10
CA GLU A 550 -8.84 -32.59 -4.91
C GLU A 550 -9.22 -32.14 -6.33
N ASP A 551 -9.89 -30.99 -6.46
CA ASP A 551 -10.33 -30.47 -7.77
C ASP A 551 -9.12 -30.15 -8.65
N THR A 552 -8.06 -29.61 -8.06
CA THR A 552 -6.80 -29.32 -8.75
C THR A 552 -6.10 -30.59 -9.24
N MET A 553 -6.05 -31.64 -8.41
CA MET A 553 -5.50 -32.93 -8.82
C MET A 553 -6.35 -33.59 -9.92
N ARG A 554 -7.68 -33.47 -9.87
CA ARG A 554 -8.58 -33.99 -10.92
C ARG A 554 -8.40 -33.28 -12.25
N ALA A 555 -8.12 -31.98 -12.25
CA ALA A 555 -7.90 -31.18 -13.44
C ALA A 555 -6.48 -31.32 -14.05
N ALA A 556 -5.57 -32.00 -13.34
CA ALA A 556 -4.19 -32.17 -13.76
C ALA A 556 -4.04 -33.01 -15.03
N ASP A 557 -3.08 -32.65 -15.88
CA ASP A 557 -2.66 -33.51 -16.99
C ASP A 557 -1.78 -34.68 -16.50
N TYR A 558 -1.01 -34.44 -15.43
CA TYR A 558 -0.06 -35.40 -14.87
C TYR A 558 0.13 -35.13 -13.38
N ILE A 559 0.28 -36.17 -12.57
CA ILE A 559 0.45 -36.08 -11.13
C ILE A 559 1.71 -36.85 -10.74
N VAL A 560 2.47 -36.31 -9.79
CA VAL A 560 3.62 -36.95 -9.15
C VAL A 560 3.37 -36.99 -7.65
N ASP A 561 3.16 -38.18 -7.10
CA ASP A 561 3.00 -38.42 -5.67
C ASP A 561 4.38 -38.69 -5.04
N ILE A 562 4.79 -37.83 -4.11
CA ILE A 562 6.13 -37.81 -3.52
C ILE A 562 6.05 -38.28 -2.07
N GLY A 563 6.85 -39.30 -1.77
CA GLY A 563 7.17 -39.87 -0.47
C GLY A 563 5.99 -40.60 0.19
N PRO A 564 6.15 -41.87 0.60
CA PRO A 564 5.12 -42.56 1.38
C PRO A 564 5.01 -42.02 2.82
N GLY A 565 5.95 -41.18 3.25
CA GLY A 565 6.05 -40.56 4.57
C GLY A 565 6.75 -39.20 4.52
N ALA A 566 7.03 -38.63 5.69
CA ALA A 566 7.74 -37.36 5.84
C ALA A 566 9.21 -37.56 6.26
N GLY A 567 10.07 -36.58 5.97
CA GLY A 567 11.48 -36.59 6.36
C GLY A 567 12.23 -37.77 5.74
N ILE A 568 12.97 -38.53 6.55
CA ILE A 568 13.74 -39.71 6.10
C ILE A 568 12.86 -40.82 5.46
N HIS A 569 11.57 -40.84 5.80
CA HIS A 569 10.61 -41.79 5.24
C HIS A 569 9.96 -41.29 3.93
N GLY A 570 10.23 -40.05 3.54
CA GLY A 570 9.82 -39.47 2.25
C GLY A 570 10.90 -39.63 1.18
N GLY A 571 10.97 -38.64 0.28
CA GLY A 571 12.08 -38.48 -0.65
C GLY A 571 12.11 -39.41 -1.86
N GLU A 572 11.01 -40.14 -2.11
CA GLU A 572 10.88 -41.10 -3.21
C GLU A 572 9.68 -40.73 -4.09
N VAL A 573 9.74 -41.03 -5.39
CA VAL A 573 8.54 -40.96 -6.24
C VAL A 573 7.72 -42.23 -6.00
N VAL A 574 6.53 -42.09 -5.40
CA VAL A 574 5.63 -43.20 -5.07
C VAL A 574 4.88 -43.66 -6.31
N CYS A 575 4.33 -42.71 -7.05
CA CYS A 575 3.60 -42.92 -8.29
C CYS A 575 3.66 -41.67 -9.15
N ALA A 576 3.69 -41.82 -10.47
CA ALA A 576 3.63 -40.71 -11.40
C ALA A 576 2.82 -41.14 -12.64
N GLY A 577 1.83 -40.35 -13.02
CA GLY A 577 0.89 -40.73 -14.08
C GLY A 577 -0.33 -39.82 -14.17
N SER A 578 -1.37 -40.31 -14.83
CA SER A 578 -2.69 -39.67 -14.85
C SER A 578 -3.40 -39.76 -13.49
N PHE A 579 -4.50 -39.02 -13.31
CA PHE A 579 -5.34 -39.12 -12.12
C PHE A 579 -5.79 -40.56 -11.82
N GLU A 580 -6.14 -41.32 -12.86
CA GLU A 580 -6.57 -42.72 -12.74
C GLU A 580 -5.43 -43.62 -12.26
N ASP A 581 -4.20 -43.40 -12.77
CA ASP A 581 -3.01 -44.14 -12.34
C ASP A 581 -2.72 -43.94 -10.85
N ILE A 582 -2.85 -42.69 -10.36
CA ILE A 582 -2.68 -42.37 -8.95
C ILE A 582 -3.75 -43.07 -8.10
N CYS A 583 -5.01 -43.04 -8.51
CA CYS A 583 -6.11 -43.69 -7.79
C CYS A 583 -5.95 -45.22 -7.70
N ASN A 584 -5.39 -45.82 -8.76
CA ASN A 584 -5.13 -47.26 -8.82
C ASN A 584 -3.85 -47.69 -8.09
N CYS A 585 -2.97 -46.74 -7.76
CA CYS A 585 -1.73 -47.03 -7.03
C CYS A 585 -1.98 -47.30 -5.55
N GLU A 586 -1.87 -48.57 -5.12
CA GLU A 586 -2.07 -48.95 -3.73
C GLU A 586 -1.05 -48.34 -2.76
N ARG A 587 0.17 -48.07 -3.22
CA ARG A 587 1.23 -47.44 -2.42
C ARG A 587 0.97 -45.94 -2.17
N SER A 588 0.16 -45.30 -3.01
CA SER A 588 -0.14 -43.87 -2.90
C SER A 588 -1.18 -43.61 -1.80
N ILE A 589 -0.77 -42.93 -0.73
CA ILE A 589 -1.72 -42.46 0.29
C ILE A 589 -2.70 -41.47 -0.34
N THR A 590 -2.20 -40.57 -1.19
CA THR A 590 -3.01 -39.63 -1.96
C THR A 590 -4.06 -40.36 -2.79
N GLY A 591 -3.67 -41.38 -3.56
CA GLY A 591 -4.57 -42.22 -4.35
C GLY A 591 -5.63 -42.94 -3.51
N GLN A 592 -5.29 -43.39 -2.30
CA GLN A 592 -6.26 -43.98 -1.38
C GLN A 592 -7.34 -42.97 -0.93
N TYR A 593 -7.00 -41.69 -0.74
CA TYR A 593 -7.99 -40.66 -0.43
C TYR A 593 -8.83 -40.28 -1.67
N LEU A 594 -8.18 -40.08 -2.83
CA LEU A 594 -8.84 -39.71 -4.08
C LEU A 594 -9.82 -40.77 -4.60
N SER A 595 -9.49 -42.06 -4.39
CA SER A 595 -10.38 -43.18 -4.72
C SER A 595 -11.49 -43.43 -3.68
N GLY A 596 -11.45 -42.74 -2.53
CA GLY A 596 -12.39 -42.94 -1.43
C GLY A 596 -12.12 -44.17 -0.55
N LYS A 597 -11.04 -44.93 -0.79
CA LYS A 597 -10.59 -46.03 0.10
C LYS A 597 -10.31 -45.50 1.52
N LYS A 598 -9.77 -44.29 1.62
CA LYS A 598 -9.63 -43.51 2.87
C LYS A 598 -10.48 -42.26 2.78
N LYS A 599 -11.04 -41.82 3.92
CA LYS A 599 -11.82 -40.59 4.04
C LYS A 599 -11.72 -40.02 5.44
N ILE A 600 -11.95 -38.72 5.57
CA ILE A 600 -12.11 -38.07 6.87
C ILE A 600 -13.57 -38.24 7.30
N SER A 601 -13.82 -39.01 8.35
CA SER A 601 -15.17 -39.28 8.84
C SER A 601 -15.82 -38.03 9.45
N VAL A 602 -17.06 -37.75 9.06
CA VAL A 602 -17.88 -36.71 9.71
C VAL A 602 -18.32 -37.23 11.08
N PRO A 603 -18.11 -36.49 12.18
CA PRO A 603 -18.55 -36.92 13.51
C PRO A 603 -20.07 -37.15 13.57
N GLU A 604 -20.49 -38.32 14.06
CA GLU A 604 -21.91 -38.66 14.21
C GLU A 604 -22.64 -37.76 15.21
N LYS A 605 -21.93 -37.30 16.24
CA LYS A 605 -22.43 -36.36 17.26
C LYS A 605 -21.53 -35.13 17.32
N ARG A 606 -22.14 -33.94 17.27
CA ARG A 606 -21.44 -32.66 17.43
C ARG A 606 -21.49 -32.24 18.91
N ARG A 607 -20.49 -31.47 19.34
CA ARG A 607 -20.44 -30.93 20.71
C ARG A 607 -21.48 -29.82 20.86
N GLU A 608 -22.29 -29.87 21.90
CA GLU A 608 -23.31 -28.83 22.20
C GLU A 608 -22.69 -27.55 22.79
N GLY A 609 -21.45 -27.62 23.27
CA GLY A 609 -20.71 -26.50 23.87
C GLY A 609 -20.96 -26.34 25.36
N SER A 610 -20.40 -25.29 25.95
CA SER A 610 -20.48 -25.04 27.39
C SER A 610 -21.72 -24.24 27.82
N GLY A 611 -22.59 -23.88 26.88
CA GLY A 611 -23.70 -22.93 27.09
C GLY A 611 -23.26 -21.46 27.18
N LYS A 612 -21.96 -21.20 27.27
CA LYS A 612 -21.35 -19.86 27.32
C LYS A 612 -20.96 -19.40 25.92
N ARG A 613 -20.93 -18.09 25.71
CA ARG A 613 -20.58 -17.47 24.43
C ARG A 613 -19.79 -16.18 24.63
N LEU A 614 -18.99 -15.83 23.62
CA LEU A 614 -18.45 -14.48 23.44
C LEU A 614 -19.32 -13.76 22.42
N THR A 615 -19.80 -12.56 22.75
CA THR A 615 -20.62 -11.77 21.82
C THR A 615 -19.87 -10.52 21.42
N ILE A 616 -19.55 -10.41 20.13
CA ILE A 616 -18.94 -9.20 19.56
C ILE A 616 -20.08 -8.28 19.13
N HIS A 617 -20.08 -7.02 19.58
CA HIS A 617 -21.10 -6.04 19.24
C HIS A 617 -20.59 -5.00 18.25
N GLY A 618 -21.40 -4.72 17.23
CA GLY A 618 -21.21 -3.57 16.34
C GLY A 618 -19.85 -3.49 15.66
N ALA A 619 -19.28 -4.62 15.23
CA ALA A 619 -18.00 -4.64 14.54
C ALA A 619 -18.08 -3.89 13.18
N ARG A 620 -17.21 -2.90 13.01
CA ARG A 620 -17.16 -1.94 11.89
C ARG A 620 -15.77 -1.80 11.27
N GLU A 621 -14.83 -2.65 11.65
CA GLU A 621 -13.47 -2.61 11.12
C GLU A 621 -13.43 -2.97 9.62
N ASN A 622 -12.72 -2.16 8.82
CA ASN A 622 -12.63 -2.30 7.36
C ASN A 622 -14.01 -2.36 6.67
N ASN A 623 -14.38 -3.53 6.14
CA ASN A 623 -15.62 -3.75 5.38
C ASN A 623 -16.74 -4.38 6.21
N LEU A 624 -16.56 -4.53 7.53
CA LEU A 624 -17.60 -5.03 8.43
C LEU A 624 -18.72 -3.99 8.59
N LYS A 625 -19.97 -4.45 8.52
CA LYS A 625 -21.17 -3.59 8.49
C LYS A 625 -21.94 -3.64 9.80
N ASN A 626 -21.38 -3.05 10.86
CA ASN A 626 -21.98 -3.01 12.19
C ASN A 626 -22.47 -4.40 12.66
N LEU A 627 -21.59 -5.39 12.55
CA LEU A 627 -21.93 -6.79 12.77
C LEU A 627 -21.94 -7.12 14.26
N THR A 628 -23.02 -7.75 14.72
CA THR A 628 -23.07 -8.41 16.04
C THR A 628 -23.10 -9.92 15.85
N VAL A 629 -22.21 -10.65 16.54
CA VAL A 629 -22.06 -12.10 16.36
C VAL A 629 -21.70 -12.81 17.67
N ASP A 630 -22.33 -13.97 17.88
CA ASP A 630 -22.08 -14.88 18.99
C ASP A 630 -21.09 -15.98 18.59
N ILE A 631 -20.07 -16.20 19.42
CA ILE A 631 -19.09 -17.28 19.29
C ILE A 631 -19.27 -18.25 20.47
N PRO A 632 -19.77 -19.48 20.25
CA PRO A 632 -19.96 -20.45 21.32
C PRO A 632 -18.62 -20.93 21.88
N LEU A 633 -18.55 -21.09 23.20
CA LEU A 633 -17.37 -21.60 23.91
C LEU A 633 -17.45 -23.12 24.11
N GLY A 634 -16.29 -23.75 24.24
CA GLY A 634 -16.19 -25.21 24.44
C GLY A 634 -16.44 -26.06 23.19
N VAL A 635 -16.41 -25.46 22.00
CA VAL A 635 -16.59 -26.14 20.71
C VAL A 635 -15.51 -25.74 19.71
N ILE A 636 -15.41 -26.50 18.60
CA ILE A 636 -14.61 -26.10 17.45
C ILE A 636 -15.48 -25.19 16.58
N THR A 637 -15.14 -23.90 16.56
CA THR A 637 -15.83 -22.90 15.73
C THR A 637 -15.02 -22.62 14.48
N CYS A 638 -15.60 -22.91 13.32
CA CYS A 638 -14.98 -22.60 12.01
C CYS A 638 -15.63 -21.34 11.43
N VAL A 639 -14.84 -20.28 11.26
CA VAL A 639 -15.28 -19.03 10.62
C VAL A 639 -15.04 -19.15 9.12
N THR A 640 -16.12 -19.23 8.34
CA THR A 640 -16.07 -19.50 6.89
C THR A 640 -16.53 -18.28 6.08
N GLY A 641 -16.32 -18.32 4.77
CA GLY A 641 -16.74 -17.28 3.83
C GLY A 641 -15.71 -17.01 2.75
N VAL A 642 -16.11 -16.30 1.70
CA VAL A 642 -15.28 -15.97 0.53
C VAL A 642 -14.10 -15.06 0.89
N SER A 643 -13.07 -15.01 0.05
CA SER A 643 -11.95 -14.09 0.26
C SER A 643 -12.45 -12.63 0.23
N GLY A 644 -11.90 -11.79 1.10
CA GLY A 644 -12.39 -10.41 1.28
C GLY A 644 -13.67 -10.25 2.12
N SER A 645 -14.31 -11.31 2.61
CA SER A 645 -15.58 -11.19 3.38
C SER A 645 -15.45 -10.58 4.79
N GLY A 646 -14.24 -10.21 5.22
CA GLY A 646 -13.99 -9.63 6.55
C GLY A 646 -13.66 -10.62 7.67
N LYS A 647 -13.39 -11.90 7.36
CA LYS A 647 -13.01 -12.93 8.36
C LYS A 647 -11.84 -12.50 9.24
N SER A 648 -10.75 -12.03 8.63
CA SER A 648 -9.56 -11.57 9.35
C SER A 648 -9.83 -10.28 10.12
N SER A 649 -10.65 -9.37 9.58
CA SER A 649 -11.09 -8.16 10.31
C SER A 649 -11.84 -8.53 11.58
N LEU A 650 -12.75 -9.52 11.50
CA LEU A 650 -13.56 -9.94 12.65
C LEU A 650 -12.72 -10.69 13.70
N ILE A 651 -11.93 -11.67 13.27
CA ILE A 651 -11.24 -12.59 14.19
C ILE A 651 -9.91 -12.03 14.68
N ASN A 652 -9.09 -11.48 13.79
CA ASN A 652 -7.75 -11.03 14.16
C ASN A 652 -7.76 -9.57 14.60
N GLU A 653 -8.41 -8.67 13.86
CA GLU A 653 -8.36 -7.23 14.14
C GLU A 653 -9.29 -6.82 15.28
N VAL A 654 -10.48 -7.41 15.40
CA VAL A 654 -11.44 -7.12 16.48
C VAL A 654 -11.26 -8.10 17.65
N LEU A 655 -11.67 -9.36 17.48
CA LEU A 655 -11.78 -10.31 18.58
C LEU A 655 -10.43 -10.58 19.28
N TYR A 656 -9.40 -10.98 18.53
CA TYR A 656 -8.12 -11.34 19.11
C TYR A 656 -7.44 -10.14 19.78
N LYS A 657 -7.39 -8.97 19.12
CA LYS A 657 -6.73 -7.79 19.69
C LYS A 657 -7.43 -7.28 20.95
N GLU A 658 -8.76 -7.33 21.01
CA GLU A 658 -9.51 -6.95 22.23
C GLU A 658 -9.22 -7.95 23.36
N LEU A 659 -9.35 -9.25 23.10
CA LEU A 659 -9.02 -10.29 24.09
C LEU A 659 -7.56 -10.22 24.54
N ALA A 660 -6.62 -9.98 23.63
CA ALA A 660 -5.20 -9.89 23.93
C ALA A 660 -4.89 -8.64 24.78
N ALA A 661 -5.55 -7.51 24.50
CA ALA A 661 -5.41 -6.29 25.29
C ALA A 661 -5.98 -6.48 26.71
N LYS A 662 -7.18 -7.05 26.83
CA LYS A 662 -7.88 -7.21 28.12
C LYS A 662 -7.34 -8.34 28.98
N LEU A 663 -7.12 -9.53 28.41
CA LEU A 663 -6.74 -10.74 29.15
C LEU A 663 -5.21 -10.90 29.26
N ASN A 664 -4.50 -10.67 28.16
CA ASN A 664 -3.05 -10.88 28.11
C ASN A 664 -2.25 -9.59 28.39
N ARG A 665 -2.92 -8.44 28.54
CA ARG A 665 -2.30 -7.09 28.68
C ARG A 665 -1.38 -6.74 27.52
N ALA A 666 -1.70 -7.24 26.32
CA ALA A 666 -0.96 -6.91 25.10
C ALA A 666 -1.16 -5.43 24.75
N LYS A 667 -0.10 -4.75 24.31
CA LYS A 667 -0.17 -3.37 23.81
C LYS A 667 -0.66 -3.36 22.36
N THR A 668 -1.92 -3.73 22.17
CA THR A 668 -2.59 -3.78 20.87
C THR A 668 -3.86 -2.95 20.90
N HIS A 669 -4.23 -2.35 19.76
CA HIS A 669 -5.49 -1.65 19.60
C HIS A 669 -6.44 -2.49 18.75
N ALA A 670 -7.60 -2.83 19.30
CA ALA A 670 -8.64 -3.54 18.57
C ALA A 670 -9.25 -2.66 17.48
N GLY A 671 -9.71 -3.28 16.40
CA GLY A 671 -10.47 -2.61 15.34
C GLY A 671 -11.79 -2.03 15.85
N LYS A 672 -12.43 -1.18 15.05
CA LYS A 672 -13.67 -0.49 15.40
C LYS A 672 -14.80 -1.48 15.75
N HIS A 673 -15.28 -1.42 16.99
CA HIS A 673 -16.42 -2.21 17.50
C HIS A 673 -17.05 -1.51 18.73
N ASP A 674 -18.23 -1.96 19.19
CA ASP A 674 -18.92 -1.37 20.35
C ASP A 674 -18.50 -2.02 21.68
N GLY A 675 -18.16 -3.31 21.66
CA GLY A 675 -17.68 -4.05 22.83
C GLY A 675 -17.74 -5.57 22.61
N ILE A 676 -17.19 -6.33 23.57
CA ILE A 676 -17.26 -7.79 23.59
C ILE A 676 -17.75 -8.27 24.96
N ASP A 677 -18.85 -9.01 24.99
CA ASP A 677 -19.39 -9.63 26.20
C ASP A 677 -18.86 -11.06 26.38
N GLY A 678 -18.88 -11.56 27.62
CA GLY A 678 -18.48 -12.92 27.96
C GLY A 678 -16.97 -13.09 28.19
N LEU A 679 -16.24 -11.98 28.34
CA LEU A 679 -14.79 -11.97 28.63
C LEU A 679 -14.46 -12.71 29.93
N GLU A 680 -15.38 -12.71 30.89
CA GLU A 680 -15.28 -13.41 32.18
C GLU A 680 -15.23 -14.95 32.07
N TYR A 681 -15.57 -15.50 30.89
CA TYR A 681 -15.55 -16.94 30.65
C TYR A 681 -14.20 -17.45 30.12
N VAL A 682 -13.22 -16.57 29.86
CA VAL A 682 -11.95 -16.92 29.23
C VAL A 682 -10.79 -16.30 30.01
N ASP A 683 -9.82 -17.14 30.42
CA ASP A 683 -8.67 -16.66 31.21
C ASP A 683 -7.59 -15.98 30.35
N LYS A 684 -7.38 -16.50 29.13
CA LYS A 684 -6.37 -16.00 28.18
C LYS A 684 -6.75 -16.35 26.75
N VAL A 685 -6.24 -15.57 25.81
CA VAL A 685 -6.34 -15.86 24.37
C VAL A 685 -4.97 -16.24 23.80
N ILE A 686 -4.91 -17.22 22.91
CA ILE A 686 -3.69 -17.62 22.22
C ILE A 686 -3.96 -17.58 20.72
N ALA A 687 -3.25 -16.70 20.00
CA ALA A 687 -3.20 -16.75 18.54
C ALA A 687 -2.00 -17.59 18.11
N ILE A 688 -2.27 -18.70 17.43
CA ILE A 688 -1.25 -19.48 16.73
C ILE A 688 -1.17 -18.90 15.33
N ASP A 689 -0.18 -18.02 15.10
CA ASP A 689 -0.02 -17.33 13.83
C ASP A 689 0.81 -18.13 12.80
N GLN A 690 0.76 -17.69 11.55
CA GLN A 690 1.56 -18.23 10.45
C GLN A 690 2.82 -17.39 10.19
N SER A 691 3.19 -16.52 11.13
CA SER A 691 4.40 -15.72 10.98
C SER A 691 5.65 -16.59 11.20
N PRO A 692 6.80 -16.24 10.59
CA PRO A 692 8.02 -17.01 10.80
C PRO A 692 8.39 -17.05 12.29
N ILE A 693 8.74 -18.24 12.79
CA ILE A 693 9.19 -18.49 14.18
C ILE A 693 10.26 -17.47 14.62
N GLY A 694 11.15 -17.10 13.71
CA GLY A 694 12.03 -15.96 13.88
C GLY A 694 12.58 -15.47 12.54
N ARG A 695 13.18 -14.28 12.55
CA ARG A 695 13.75 -13.64 11.35
C ARG A 695 15.24 -13.90 11.18
N THR A 696 15.83 -14.71 12.05
CA THR A 696 17.26 -15.03 12.03
C THR A 696 17.48 -16.53 12.10
N PRO A 697 18.59 -17.05 11.58
CA PRO A 697 18.94 -18.47 11.70
C PRO A 697 19.10 -18.97 13.15
N ARG A 698 19.17 -18.07 14.13
CA ARG A 698 19.23 -18.44 15.56
C ARG A 698 17.92 -19.02 16.07
N SER A 699 16.80 -18.69 15.44
CA SER A 699 15.48 -19.19 15.80
C SER A 699 15.20 -20.50 15.07
N ASN A 700 15.09 -21.57 15.84
CA ASN A 700 14.82 -22.93 15.37
C ASN A 700 13.86 -23.64 16.34
N PRO A 701 13.31 -24.82 16.00
CA PRO A 701 12.35 -25.53 16.86
C PRO A 701 12.85 -25.76 18.29
N ALA A 702 14.12 -26.11 18.48
CA ALA A 702 14.69 -26.38 19.79
C ALA A 702 14.80 -25.10 20.66
N THR A 703 15.18 -23.98 20.06
CA THR A 703 15.24 -22.68 20.77
C THR A 703 13.85 -22.12 21.06
N TYR A 704 12.90 -22.24 20.14
CA TYR A 704 11.55 -21.69 20.29
C TYR A 704 10.74 -22.43 21.35
N THR A 705 10.85 -23.75 21.39
CA THR A 705 10.19 -24.59 22.42
C THR A 705 10.88 -24.54 23.78
N GLY A 706 12.08 -23.96 23.86
CA GLY A 706 12.89 -23.93 25.08
C GLY A 706 13.69 -25.22 25.35
N VAL A 707 13.44 -26.31 24.61
CA VAL A 707 14.11 -27.61 24.78
C VAL A 707 15.63 -27.52 24.66
N PHE A 708 16.14 -26.58 23.86
CA PHE A 708 17.60 -26.41 23.73
C PHE A 708 18.26 -25.97 25.04
N ASN A 709 17.55 -25.26 25.93
CA ASN A 709 18.08 -24.89 27.25
C ASN A 709 18.30 -26.15 28.11
N ASP A 710 17.35 -27.08 28.09
CA ASP A 710 17.45 -28.34 28.82
C ASP A 710 18.57 -29.22 28.27
N ILE A 711 18.71 -29.26 26.94
CA ILE A 711 19.84 -29.93 26.27
C ILE A 711 21.17 -29.31 26.72
N ARG A 712 21.32 -27.98 26.69
CA ARG A 712 22.57 -27.33 27.13
C ARG A 712 22.88 -27.61 28.60
N ASN A 713 21.87 -27.59 29.47
CA ASN A 713 22.02 -27.95 30.87
C ASN A 713 22.50 -29.39 31.04
N LEU A 714 21.97 -30.33 30.26
CA LEU A 714 22.42 -31.73 30.26
C LEU A 714 23.88 -31.86 29.80
N PHE A 715 24.27 -31.17 28.73
CA PHE A 715 25.65 -31.14 28.24
C PHE A 715 26.62 -30.56 29.27
N ALA A 716 26.24 -29.49 29.96
CA ALA A 716 27.04 -28.89 31.04
C ALA A 716 27.22 -29.82 32.26
N GLN A 717 26.33 -30.80 32.45
CA GLN A 717 26.44 -31.78 33.52
C GLN A 717 27.40 -32.94 33.23
N THR A 718 27.86 -33.09 31.98
CA THR A 718 28.80 -34.15 31.57
C THR A 718 30.16 -34.00 32.27
N GLN A 719 30.88 -35.12 32.44
CA GLN A 719 32.20 -35.10 33.10
C GLN A 719 33.20 -34.23 32.33
N ASP A 720 33.25 -34.34 31.01
CA ASP A 720 34.13 -33.53 30.16
C ASP A 720 33.85 -32.03 30.32
N ALA A 721 32.57 -31.62 30.34
CA ALA A 721 32.21 -30.21 30.53
C ALA A 721 32.64 -29.70 31.90
N LYS A 722 32.39 -30.49 32.96
CA LYS A 722 32.81 -30.13 34.33
C LYS A 722 34.32 -30.02 34.48
N MET A 723 35.08 -30.96 33.91
CA MET A 723 36.54 -30.93 33.94
C MET A 723 37.12 -29.71 33.20
N ARG A 724 36.46 -29.26 32.13
CA ARG A 724 36.87 -28.10 31.33
C ARG A 724 36.27 -26.78 31.81
N GLY A 725 35.45 -26.79 32.86
CA GLY A 725 34.78 -25.60 33.39
C GLY A 725 33.72 -25.01 32.45
N TYR A 726 33.15 -25.80 31.54
CA TYR A 726 32.11 -25.34 30.62
C TYR A 726 30.75 -25.27 31.33
N SER A 727 30.04 -24.17 31.09
CA SER A 727 28.71 -23.90 31.62
C SER A 727 27.64 -24.10 30.53
N ALA A 728 26.36 -23.99 30.89
CA ALA A 728 25.26 -24.09 29.93
C ALA A 728 25.12 -22.85 29.00
N GLY A 729 25.94 -21.82 29.21
CA GLY A 729 25.95 -20.56 28.47
C GLY A 729 27.32 -20.18 27.95
#